data_AF-A0A1F5KKF3-F1
#
_entry.id   AF-A0A1F5KKF3-F1
#
_cell.length_a   1.000
_cell.length_b   1.000
_cell.length_c   1.000
_cell.angle_alpha   90.00
_cell.angle_beta   90.00
_cell.angle_gamma   90.00
#
_symmetry.space_group_name_H-M   'P 1'
#
loop_
_entity.id
_entity.type
_entity.pdbx_description
1 polymer ?
#
loop_
_entity_poly.entity_id
_entity_poly.type
_entity_poly.pdbx_seq_one_letter_code
_entity_poly.pdbx_strand_id
1 'polypeptide(L)'
;MLRFKRSKLVVALILGLVILVYRHIFKLQAHAAGDLSFFFDPNLRELLLPYVWKNSPGFGGLGDTTIPTLWIYPTFVMFAVANLLTKLPFQVIFPMLFGVVFLSTAFFSMYSLSLKFSLSKEGAAIASLFYLVNSYILLVVDGGQLGVAYGYALFPLVFLSFIKIIDKVKSNWGLSLILFGILSYLDLRVFLLSCLLCLIYSSFNLRKIWGFKRKFISWLILLGLFLVSIHFYWLTPLIGLKDQLMDQLPSMDDFRNLSFVTLKDGLLLFQPHWPLNVFGKLSLPGLFFFLIPIISFLPLFFRKDRRVLAVFWISLIAIFMVKGSNPPLGVVNEWIFINVPGMALFRDSSKFFIPLALSFAIFWGTAYDLIADWLKHLYSPRLKINSSFASLSVFLVLAVLIILPVRAVFEQSLTGMLGSSVRGTSFEEITNMIKGDQSFFRTLWAPEKPVYGYSDTLRPALSPKSLSDIRSFQLLSQGRYDLFEFIRSPLSDQLLRLVGVKYLFFSENFSRDNHKLSFQDYARSTTRFLDRLPWLVKTQTGSINTYQLQNPQDKFTSFDKLFLIDGSQDIYQELQQVQPEFLTKNVFLFLDQLHPSVLEKLIDTNSGKIFVISSSKEDLRLNIANINTTNALESGNWGEKSDQSADWIQLLKEQSVLLHSDRQVSQSVFFSTIPGEKLKFELEPKKEAYLKLFFNRRGGDVGITSGLGKQIINTKSFEDSFRWVKIGVPGEDLELENINGFNAVKTPLQINPNLLTLIAKVSNLGQNIYYQKSITLKSASTPIIFEQDLSTEDIKKRSQSKIIYKEEGQQEIAIEARSVTSDLLPVVGDRVFDVAVKAGRQPVTSVLVHFYDGVIDRFEDSVSIKTDPASSLGQGSIRIPWWATHISLELIFESLPSKLHFEIRDEDNSLPGGEVFPKSLYQILDSNPQALDSKLIDPTHYQTETSYGNFVVFNEGFSPLWKVKAGGEILDTLPGYSFLNLYINKDNLPTEVFISEQNQVNKLSILAAVSWIGVITVSLLYYFYEKKT
;
A
#
# COMPACT_ATOMS: atom_id res chain seq x y z
N MET A 1 -11.70 57.45 -19.22
CA MET A 1 -12.42 56.31 -19.84
C MET A 1 -11.47 55.23 -20.43
N LEU A 2 -10.46 55.60 -21.23
CA LEU A 2 -9.51 54.66 -21.88
C LEU A 2 -8.72 53.75 -20.91
N ARG A 3 -8.16 54.30 -19.81
CA ARG A 3 -7.47 53.50 -18.77
C ARG A 3 -8.37 52.47 -18.09
N PHE A 4 -9.65 52.78 -17.91
CA PHE A 4 -10.62 51.88 -17.27
C PHE A 4 -10.96 50.69 -18.18
N LYS A 5 -11.19 50.93 -19.48
CA LYS A 5 -11.39 49.86 -20.49
C LYS A 5 -10.17 48.94 -20.62
N ARG A 6 -8.96 49.49 -20.51
CA ARG A 6 -7.70 48.73 -20.61
C ARG A 6 -7.49 47.73 -19.48
N SER A 7 -7.69 48.14 -18.22
CA SER A 7 -7.52 47.22 -17.07
C SER A 7 -8.46 46.01 -17.16
N LYS A 8 -9.68 46.21 -17.68
CA LYS A 8 -10.62 45.11 -17.94
C LYS A 8 -10.13 44.18 -19.06
N LEU A 9 -9.57 44.75 -20.14
CA LEU A 9 -9.00 43.96 -21.24
C LEU A 9 -7.81 43.09 -20.75
N VAL A 10 -6.90 43.65 -19.96
CA VAL A 10 -5.75 42.91 -19.40
C VAL A 10 -6.21 41.76 -18.51
N VAL A 11 -7.16 42.01 -17.62
CA VAL A 11 -7.75 40.96 -16.77
C VAL A 11 -8.45 39.89 -17.62
N ALA A 12 -9.21 40.28 -18.65
CA ALA A 12 -9.85 39.33 -19.56
C ALA A 12 -8.84 38.48 -20.35
N LEU A 13 -7.74 39.08 -20.81
CA LEU A 13 -6.65 38.35 -21.48
C LEU A 13 -6.01 37.31 -20.55
N ILE A 14 -5.79 37.65 -19.27
CA ILE A 14 -5.25 36.69 -18.30
C ILE A 14 -6.23 35.56 -18.04
N LEU A 15 -7.50 35.87 -17.82
CA LEU A 15 -8.52 34.84 -17.63
C LEU A 15 -8.57 33.91 -18.86
N GLY A 16 -8.48 34.47 -20.07
CA GLY A 16 -8.37 33.68 -21.30
C GLY A 16 -7.13 32.79 -21.35
N LEU A 17 -5.95 33.30 -20.98
CA LEU A 17 -4.71 32.52 -20.91
C LEU A 17 -4.77 31.41 -19.86
N VAL A 18 -5.29 31.69 -18.67
CA VAL A 18 -5.48 30.71 -17.60
C VAL A 18 -6.46 29.63 -18.06
N ILE A 19 -7.60 29.99 -18.63
CA ILE A 19 -8.56 29.02 -19.19
C ILE A 19 -7.88 28.17 -20.27
N LEU A 20 -7.03 28.76 -21.11
CA LEU A 20 -6.30 28.02 -22.14
C LEU A 20 -5.32 26.99 -21.55
N VAL A 21 -4.59 27.34 -20.49
CA VAL A 21 -3.69 26.42 -19.77
C VAL A 21 -4.49 25.27 -19.14
N TYR A 22 -5.62 25.58 -18.51
CA TYR A 22 -6.46 24.61 -17.80
C TYR A 22 -7.58 24.00 -18.67
N ARG A 23 -7.54 24.18 -20.00
CA ARG A 23 -8.63 23.81 -20.93
C ARG A 23 -9.10 22.37 -20.83
N HIS A 24 -8.20 21.45 -20.47
CA HIS A 24 -8.51 20.03 -20.35
C HIS A 24 -9.51 19.75 -19.22
N ILE A 25 -9.45 20.49 -18.11
CA ILE A 25 -10.41 20.36 -16.99
C ILE A 25 -11.84 20.63 -17.45
N PHE A 26 -12.02 21.53 -18.43
CA PHE A 26 -13.34 21.92 -18.93
C PHE A 26 -13.91 20.95 -19.96
N LYS A 27 -13.18 19.91 -20.37
CA LYS A 27 -13.75 18.85 -21.21
C LYS A 27 -14.78 18.06 -20.40
N LEU A 28 -15.96 17.83 -20.97
CA LEU A 28 -17.02 17.00 -20.37
C LEU A 28 -16.68 15.50 -20.52
N GLN A 29 -15.58 15.09 -19.90
CA GLN A 29 -15.09 13.73 -19.93
C GLN A 29 -14.85 13.23 -18.50
N ALA A 30 -14.61 11.93 -18.36
CA ALA A 30 -14.25 11.35 -17.08
C ALA A 30 -12.86 11.82 -16.66
N HIS A 31 -12.81 12.75 -15.71
CA HIS A 31 -11.56 13.23 -15.11
C HIS A 31 -11.16 12.35 -13.95
N ALA A 32 -9.90 11.93 -13.97
CA ALA A 32 -9.26 11.25 -12.85
C ALA A 32 -7.74 11.22 -13.05
N ALA A 33 -7.01 11.05 -11.95
CA ALA A 33 -5.56 11.12 -11.87
C ALA A 33 -5.07 10.29 -10.67
N GLY A 34 -3.81 10.44 -10.26
CA GLY A 34 -3.23 9.66 -9.15
C GLY A 34 -4.09 9.70 -7.89
N ASP A 35 -4.36 10.90 -7.36
CA ASP A 35 -5.09 11.07 -6.10
C ASP A 35 -6.60 11.33 -6.32
N LEU A 36 -7.05 11.43 -7.58
CA LEU A 36 -8.46 11.62 -7.93
C LEU A 36 -9.00 10.37 -8.62
N SER A 37 -9.80 9.59 -7.90
CA SER A 37 -10.58 8.50 -8.48
C SER A 37 -11.78 9.03 -9.28
N PHE A 38 -12.20 8.26 -10.29
CA PHE A 38 -13.47 8.50 -10.96
C PHE A 38 -14.62 7.96 -10.12
N PHE A 39 -15.61 8.80 -9.79
CA PHE A 39 -16.77 8.41 -9.00
C PHE A 39 -17.98 8.13 -9.90
N PHE A 40 -18.53 6.91 -9.81
CA PHE A 40 -19.82 6.59 -10.38
C PHE A 40 -20.95 7.06 -9.45
N ASP A 41 -22.19 7.14 -9.96
CA ASP A 41 -23.34 7.65 -9.21
C ASP A 41 -23.55 6.98 -7.83
N PRO A 42 -23.39 5.64 -7.66
CA PRO A 42 -23.47 5.03 -6.34
C PRO A 42 -22.38 5.55 -5.39
N ASN A 43 -21.14 5.70 -5.88
CA ASN A 43 -20.03 6.19 -5.07
C ASN A 43 -20.20 7.64 -4.64
N LEU A 44 -20.82 8.49 -5.48
CA LEU A 44 -21.09 9.88 -5.13
C LEU A 44 -22.04 9.98 -3.93
N ARG A 45 -22.99 9.05 -3.79
CA ARG A 45 -23.89 9.01 -2.63
C ARG A 45 -23.18 8.60 -1.35
N GLU A 46 -22.20 7.70 -1.45
CA GLU A 46 -21.34 7.30 -0.32
C GLU A 46 -20.51 8.47 0.23
N LEU A 47 -20.27 9.51 -0.57
CA LEU A 47 -19.53 10.71 -0.13
C LEU A 47 -20.38 11.70 0.70
N LEU A 48 -21.66 11.42 0.95
CA LEU A 48 -22.53 12.26 1.79
C LEU A 48 -22.30 12.09 3.30
N LEU A 49 -21.63 11.01 3.71
CA LEU A 49 -21.30 10.73 5.11
C LEU A 49 -19.82 10.35 5.27
N PRO A 50 -19.19 10.69 6.40
CA PRO A 50 -17.81 10.32 6.69
C PRO A 50 -17.72 8.86 7.14
N TYR A 51 -17.81 7.93 6.19
CA TYR A 51 -17.68 6.49 6.49
C TYR A 51 -16.25 6.14 6.92
N VAL A 52 -16.11 5.47 8.07
CA VAL A 52 -14.85 5.00 8.66
C VAL A 52 -14.24 3.80 7.93
N TRP A 53 -15.00 3.19 7.03
CA TRP A 53 -14.59 2.07 6.19
C TRP A 53 -15.10 2.25 4.78
N LYS A 54 -14.26 1.93 3.80
CA LYS A 54 -14.61 1.97 2.37
C LYS A 54 -13.90 0.85 1.62
N ASN A 55 -14.63 0.22 0.71
CA ASN A 55 -14.15 -0.79 -0.25
C ASN A 55 -14.33 -0.33 -1.72
N SER A 56 -14.64 0.96 -1.90
CA SER A 56 -15.00 1.59 -3.18
C SER A 56 -13.80 2.39 -3.77
N PRO A 57 -13.92 3.10 -4.92
CA PRO A 57 -12.78 3.62 -5.68
C PRO A 57 -11.73 4.37 -4.83
N GLY A 58 -10.47 3.95 -4.94
CA GLY A 58 -9.33 4.54 -4.20
C GLY A 58 -8.94 3.79 -2.93
N PHE A 59 -9.69 2.75 -2.54
CA PHE A 59 -9.41 1.86 -1.41
C PHE A 59 -9.25 0.41 -1.88
N GLY A 60 -8.63 -0.45 -1.07
CA GLY A 60 -8.50 -1.87 -1.37
C GLY A 60 -9.87 -2.52 -1.56
N GLY A 61 -10.02 -3.44 -2.53
CA GLY A 61 -11.31 -4.08 -2.83
C GLY A 61 -11.87 -4.98 -1.72
N LEU A 62 -11.09 -5.24 -0.66
CA LEU A 62 -11.52 -5.88 0.60
C LEU A 62 -11.90 -4.87 1.70
N GLY A 63 -11.80 -3.58 1.40
CA GLY A 63 -12.06 -2.50 2.33
C GLY A 63 -10.85 -2.13 3.19
N ASP A 64 -10.76 -0.84 3.49
CA ASP A 64 -9.74 -0.26 4.38
C ASP A 64 -10.38 0.74 5.34
N THR A 65 -9.74 0.94 6.49
CA THR A 65 -10.12 2.02 7.41
C THR A 65 -9.75 3.38 6.81
N THR A 66 -10.71 4.31 6.83
CA THR A 66 -10.49 5.68 6.36
C THR A 66 -10.12 6.64 7.49
N ILE A 67 -10.07 6.17 8.75
CA ILE A 67 -9.87 7.02 9.94
C ILE A 67 -8.66 7.96 9.81
N PRO A 68 -7.48 7.53 9.33
CA PRO A 68 -6.33 8.41 9.13
C PRO A 68 -6.54 9.52 8.10
N THR A 69 -7.51 9.36 7.19
CA THR A 69 -7.81 10.30 6.09
C THR A 69 -9.18 10.97 6.23
N LEU A 70 -9.97 10.67 7.26
CA LEU A 70 -11.31 11.24 7.47
C LEU A 70 -11.33 12.78 7.52
N TRP A 71 -10.21 13.42 7.83
CA TRP A 71 -10.08 14.88 7.80
C TRP A 71 -10.31 15.48 6.39
N ILE A 72 -10.08 14.72 5.31
CA ILE A 72 -10.26 15.21 3.91
C ILE A 72 -11.70 15.12 3.42
N TYR A 73 -12.55 14.33 4.11
CA TYR A 73 -13.94 14.08 3.74
C TYR A 73 -14.73 15.33 3.32
N PRO A 74 -14.65 16.49 4.01
CA PRO A 74 -15.41 17.69 3.63
C PRO A 74 -15.14 18.18 2.21
N THR A 75 -13.94 17.93 1.67
CA THR A 75 -13.59 18.28 0.29
C THR A 75 -14.42 17.49 -0.73
N PHE A 76 -14.81 16.25 -0.42
CA PHE A 76 -15.55 15.39 -1.34
C PHE A 76 -17.07 15.54 -1.25
N VAL A 77 -17.59 15.97 -0.10
CA VAL A 77 -19.04 16.18 0.14
C VAL A 77 -19.67 17.12 -0.87
N MET A 78 -18.94 18.16 -1.32
CA MET A 78 -19.51 19.11 -2.29
C MET A 78 -19.90 18.44 -3.62
N PHE A 79 -19.18 17.42 -4.06
CA PHE A 79 -19.52 16.67 -5.27
C PHE A 79 -20.78 15.83 -5.05
N ALA A 80 -20.90 15.21 -3.88
CA ALA A 80 -22.07 14.45 -3.46
C ALA A 80 -23.34 15.31 -3.38
N VAL A 81 -23.24 16.48 -2.74
CA VAL A 81 -24.35 17.44 -2.61
C VAL A 81 -24.74 17.98 -3.98
N ALA A 82 -23.79 18.32 -4.85
CA ALA A 82 -24.11 18.78 -6.19
C ALA A 82 -24.80 17.69 -7.02
N ASN A 83 -24.39 16.42 -6.90
CA ASN A 83 -25.06 15.29 -7.54
C ASN A 83 -26.48 15.10 -7.00
N LEU A 84 -26.67 15.21 -5.69
CA LEU A 84 -27.99 15.11 -5.06
C LEU A 84 -28.96 16.20 -5.55
N LEU A 85 -28.47 17.44 -5.66
CA LEU A 85 -29.29 18.60 -6.06
C LEU A 85 -29.58 18.66 -7.57
N THR A 86 -28.61 18.28 -8.40
CA THR A 86 -28.71 18.46 -9.87
C THR A 86 -29.00 17.16 -10.62
N LYS A 87 -28.76 16.00 -10.01
CA LYS A 87 -28.75 14.67 -10.64
C LYS A 87 -27.79 14.55 -11.83
N LEU A 88 -26.82 15.46 -11.94
CA LEU A 88 -25.81 15.42 -12.99
C LEU A 88 -24.69 14.44 -12.63
N PRO A 89 -24.08 13.75 -13.62
CA PRO A 89 -23.01 12.81 -13.35
C PRO A 89 -21.68 13.54 -13.04
N PHE A 90 -20.71 12.82 -12.47
CA PHE A 90 -19.43 13.39 -12.02
C PHE A 90 -18.69 14.16 -13.13
N GLN A 91 -18.76 13.69 -14.39
CA GLN A 91 -18.12 14.32 -15.55
C GLN A 91 -18.57 15.77 -15.80
N VAL A 92 -19.77 16.13 -15.34
CA VAL A 92 -20.32 17.48 -15.49
C VAL A 92 -20.08 18.30 -14.23
N ILE A 93 -20.29 17.70 -13.05
CA ILE A 93 -20.12 18.37 -11.76
C ILE A 93 -18.66 18.75 -11.53
N PHE A 94 -17.72 17.87 -11.88
CA PHE A 94 -16.31 18.09 -11.61
C PHE A 94 -15.77 19.35 -12.30
N PRO A 95 -15.91 19.57 -13.62
CA PRO A 95 -15.48 20.81 -14.26
C PRO A 95 -16.15 22.07 -13.67
N MET A 96 -17.43 21.98 -13.27
CA MET A 96 -18.17 23.10 -12.68
C MET A 96 -17.63 23.46 -11.29
N LEU A 97 -17.51 22.50 -10.38
CA LEU A 97 -17.08 22.75 -9.00
C LEU A 97 -15.57 22.90 -8.89
N PHE A 98 -14.79 22.10 -9.62
CA PHE A 98 -13.34 22.21 -9.60
C PHE A 98 -12.87 23.34 -10.49
N GLY A 99 -13.03 23.22 -11.81
CA GLY A 99 -12.49 24.19 -12.77
C GLY A 99 -12.88 25.64 -12.48
N VAL A 100 -14.17 25.91 -12.28
CA VAL A 100 -14.64 27.29 -12.07
C VAL A 100 -14.28 27.82 -10.67
N VAL A 101 -14.56 27.07 -9.60
CA VAL A 101 -14.33 27.56 -8.23
C VAL A 101 -12.84 27.68 -7.93
N PHE A 102 -12.01 26.70 -8.32
CA PHE A 102 -10.56 26.75 -8.14
C PHE A 102 -9.95 27.96 -8.86
N LEU A 103 -10.18 28.09 -10.17
CA LEU A 103 -9.54 29.16 -10.96
C LEU A 103 -10.00 30.54 -10.54
N SER A 104 -11.31 30.73 -10.30
CA SER A 104 -11.84 32.01 -9.82
C SER A 104 -11.29 32.36 -8.44
N THR A 105 -11.31 31.42 -7.49
CA THR A 105 -10.81 31.65 -6.13
C THR A 105 -9.31 31.99 -6.15
N ALA A 106 -8.49 31.20 -6.85
CA ALA A 106 -7.05 31.42 -6.94
C ALA A 106 -6.71 32.77 -7.61
N PHE A 107 -7.41 33.12 -8.68
CA PHE A 107 -7.19 34.39 -9.37
C PHE A 107 -7.55 35.58 -8.47
N PHE A 108 -8.77 35.59 -7.92
CA PHE A 108 -9.27 36.72 -7.13
C PHE A 108 -8.61 36.83 -5.75
N SER A 109 -8.24 35.72 -5.12
CA SER A 109 -7.52 35.73 -3.84
C SER A 109 -6.15 36.39 -4.00
N MET A 110 -5.37 35.94 -4.99
CA MET A 110 -4.03 36.47 -5.26
C MET A 110 -4.09 37.90 -5.76
N TYR A 111 -5.07 38.24 -6.59
CA TYR A 111 -5.28 39.59 -7.11
C TYR A 111 -5.56 40.57 -5.96
N SER A 112 -6.49 40.18 -5.06
CA SER A 112 -6.87 41.00 -3.91
C SER A 112 -5.73 41.16 -2.91
N LEU A 113 -4.95 40.10 -2.67
CA LEU A 113 -3.76 40.17 -1.83
C LEU A 113 -2.73 41.13 -2.44
N SER A 114 -2.47 41.02 -3.74
CA SER A 114 -1.51 41.88 -4.44
C SER A 114 -1.87 43.37 -4.34
N LEU A 115 -3.15 43.72 -4.49
CA LEU A 115 -3.60 45.09 -4.29
C LEU A 115 -3.35 45.61 -2.87
N LYS A 116 -3.40 44.74 -1.85
CA LYS A 116 -3.07 45.09 -0.46
C LYS A 116 -1.58 45.39 -0.26
N PHE A 117 -0.71 44.83 -1.09
CA PHE A 117 0.72 45.16 -1.19
C PHE A 117 1.00 46.41 -2.06
N SER A 118 -0.05 47.16 -2.43
CA SER A 118 0.03 48.39 -3.20
C SER A 118 0.58 48.19 -4.62
N LEU A 119 0.32 47.02 -5.22
CA LEU A 119 0.60 46.79 -6.64
C LEU A 119 -0.45 47.47 -7.52
N SER A 120 -0.07 47.80 -8.76
CA SER A 120 -1.03 48.24 -9.78
C SER A 120 -2.02 47.13 -10.14
N LYS A 121 -3.12 47.46 -10.83
CA LYS A 121 -4.11 46.46 -11.27
C LYS A 121 -3.50 45.45 -12.22
N GLU A 122 -2.62 45.91 -13.11
CA GLU A 122 -1.89 45.10 -14.07
C GLU A 122 -0.82 44.25 -13.37
N GLY A 123 -0.08 44.81 -12.41
CA GLY A 123 0.88 44.07 -11.58
C GLY A 123 0.23 42.98 -10.73
N ALA A 124 -0.93 43.28 -10.12
CA ALA A 124 -1.75 42.29 -9.43
C ALA A 124 -2.24 41.18 -10.37
N ALA A 125 -2.52 41.51 -11.63
CA ALA A 125 -2.93 40.52 -12.62
C ALA A 125 -1.76 39.61 -13.05
N ILE A 126 -0.55 40.16 -13.20
CA ILE A 126 0.70 39.39 -13.42
C ILE A 126 0.98 38.45 -12.23
N ALA A 127 0.83 38.96 -11.00
CA ALA A 127 0.98 38.14 -9.80
C ALA A 127 0.01 36.95 -9.80
N SER A 128 -1.28 37.18 -10.10
CA SER A 128 -2.26 36.10 -10.21
C SER A 128 -1.95 35.10 -11.32
N LEU A 129 -1.45 35.57 -12.49
CA LEU A 129 -1.06 34.68 -13.58
C LEU A 129 0.13 33.78 -13.17
N PHE A 130 1.18 34.35 -12.59
CA PHE A 130 2.34 33.58 -12.09
C PHE A 130 1.92 32.55 -11.04
N TYR A 131 1.05 32.96 -10.11
CA TYR A 131 0.54 32.08 -9.06
C TYR A 131 -0.25 30.89 -9.62
N LEU A 132 -0.99 31.07 -10.71
CA LEU A 132 -1.78 30.00 -11.35
C LEU A 132 -1.00 29.14 -12.34
N VAL A 133 0.16 29.62 -12.82
CA VAL A 133 0.88 29.02 -13.95
C VAL A 133 2.35 28.80 -13.58
N ASN A 134 2.57 28.00 -12.55
CA ASN A 134 3.89 27.49 -12.18
C ASN A 134 3.90 25.96 -12.13
N SER A 135 5.09 25.36 -12.22
CA SER A 135 5.25 23.89 -12.31
C SER A 135 4.61 23.15 -11.14
N TYR A 136 4.67 23.69 -9.93
CA TYR A 136 4.12 23.05 -8.74
C TYR A 136 2.60 22.96 -8.78
N ILE A 137 1.88 24.08 -8.94
CA ILE A 137 0.40 24.04 -8.92
C ILE A 137 -0.15 23.23 -10.11
N LEU A 138 0.52 23.29 -11.26
CA LEU A 138 0.10 22.50 -12.42
C LEU A 138 0.23 21.00 -12.17
N LEU A 139 1.25 20.52 -11.46
CA LEU A 139 1.35 19.10 -11.08
C LEU A 139 0.39 18.70 -9.96
N VAL A 140 0.14 19.58 -8.99
CA VAL A 140 -0.87 19.33 -7.96
C VAL A 140 -2.24 19.13 -8.61
N VAL A 141 -2.58 19.99 -9.57
CA VAL A 141 -3.82 19.86 -10.35
C VAL A 141 -3.75 18.64 -11.27
N ASP A 142 -2.68 18.43 -12.02
CA ASP A 142 -2.54 17.28 -12.91
C ASP A 142 -2.64 15.94 -12.14
N GLY A 143 -2.14 15.90 -10.91
CA GLY A 143 -2.10 14.73 -10.03
C GLY A 143 -3.40 14.42 -9.30
N GLY A 144 -4.41 15.31 -9.36
CA GLY A 144 -5.70 15.06 -8.69
C GLY A 144 -5.76 15.48 -7.21
N GLN A 145 -4.80 16.25 -6.70
CA GLN A 145 -4.76 16.65 -5.29
C GLN A 145 -5.71 17.82 -4.99
N LEU A 146 -7.02 17.56 -5.01
CA LEU A 146 -8.06 18.59 -4.93
C LEU A 146 -7.96 19.44 -3.65
N GLY A 147 -7.79 18.80 -2.48
CA GLY A 147 -7.67 19.50 -1.19
C GLY A 147 -6.51 20.50 -1.18
N VAL A 148 -5.34 20.07 -1.69
CA VAL A 148 -4.15 20.93 -1.82
C VAL A 148 -4.38 22.05 -2.84
N ALA A 149 -5.02 21.76 -3.98
CA ALA A 149 -5.32 22.76 -5.01
C ALA A 149 -6.29 23.84 -4.51
N TYR A 150 -7.39 23.47 -3.86
CA TYR A 150 -8.31 24.43 -3.25
C TYR A 150 -7.66 25.17 -2.09
N GLY A 151 -6.87 24.48 -1.26
CA GLY A 151 -6.08 25.10 -0.20
C GLY A 151 -5.14 26.17 -0.75
N TYR A 152 -4.40 25.84 -1.81
CA TYR A 152 -3.53 26.77 -2.54
C TYR A 152 -4.32 27.96 -3.10
N ALA A 153 -5.50 27.74 -3.69
CA ALA A 153 -6.34 28.82 -4.20
C ALA A 153 -6.82 29.77 -3.11
N LEU A 154 -7.17 29.25 -1.93
CA LEU A 154 -7.70 30.03 -0.80
C LEU A 154 -6.60 30.69 0.04
N PHE A 155 -5.38 30.15 0.02
CA PHE A 155 -4.23 30.57 0.81
C PHE A 155 -3.96 32.10 0.79
N PRO A 156 -3.95 32.80 -0.37
CA PRO A 156 -3.75 34.24 -0.40
C PRO A 156 -4.87 35.03 0.27
N LEU A 157 -6.11 34.54 0.21
CA LEU A 157 -7.28 35.21 0.80
C LEU A 157 -7.29 35.07 2.33
N VAL A 158 -6.91 33.90 2.84
CA VAL A 158 -6.71 33.66 4.28
C VAL A 158 -5.66 34.62 4.81
N PHE A 159 -4.51 34.72 4.13
CA PHE A 159 -3.47 35.67 4.51
C PHE A 159 -3.93 37.13 4.41
N LEU A 160 -4.67 37.50 3.37
CA LEU A 160 -5.26 38.84 3.26
C LEU A 160 -6.20 39.15 4.42
N SER A 161 -7.05 38.20 4.82
CA SER A 161 -7.95 38.35 5.97
C SER A 161 -7.19 38.63 7.26
N PHE A 162 -6.07 37.92 7.45
CA PHE A 162 -5.16 38.10 8.58
C PHE A 162 -4.49 39.48 8.59
N ILE A 163 -3.93 39.92 7.44
CA ILE A 163 -3.34 41.27 7.32
C ILE A 163 -4.38 42.34 7.65
N LYS A 164 -5.64 42.17 7.21
CA LYS A 164 -6.72 43.12 7.52
C LYS A 164 -7.00 43.20 9.03
N ILE A 165 -6.95 42.09 9.77
CA ILE A 165 -7.09 42.08 11.22
C ILE A 165 -5.96 42.87 11.90
N ILE A 166 -4.70 42.64 11.48
CA ILE A 166 -3.54 43.35 12.04
C ILE A 166 -3.60 44.85 11.72
N ASP A 167 -3.98 45.23 10.50
CA ASP A 167 -4.00 46.63 10.08
C ASP A 167 -5.23 47.40 10.61
N LYS A 168 -6.40 46.75 10.69
CA LYS A 168 -7.67 47.35 11.14
C LYS A 168 -8.54 46.30 11.86
N VAL A 169 -8.49 46.31 13.20
CA VAL A 169 -9.09 45.28 14.07
C VAL A 169 -10.60 45.05 13.88
N LYS A 170 -11.37 46.02 13.37
CA LYS A 170 -12.84 45.95 13.40
C LYS A 170 -13.49 45.14 12.27
N SER A 171 -12.91 45.09 11.07
CA SER A 171 -13.74 44.88 9.86
C SER A 171 -14.02 43.44 9.42
N ASN A 172 -13.37 42.36 9.91
CA ASN A 172 -13.52 41.02 9.30
C ASN A 172 -13.18 39.80 10.20
N TRP A 173 -13.32 39.85 11.54
CA TRP A 173 -12.93 38.73 12.42
C TRP A 173 -13.65 37.42 12.08
N GLY A 174 -14.98 37.47 11.92
CA GLY A 174 -15.80 36.30 11.58
C GLY A 174 -15.47 35.71 10.21
N LEU A 175 -15.29 36.55 9.19
CA LEU A 175 -14.83 36.09 7.88
C LEU A 175 -13.47 35.40 7.95
N SER A 176 -12.54 35.89 8.78
CA SER A 176 -11.25 35.24 8.96
C SER A 176 -11.41 33.86 9.63
N LEU A 177 -12.24 33.73 10.67
CA LEU A 177 -12.54 32.42 11.29
C LEU A 177 -13.07 31.42 10.26
N ILE A 178 -14.04 31.85 9.44
CA ILE A 178 -14.61 31.03 8.35
C ILE A 178 -13.52 30.62 7.37
N LEU A 179 -12.69 31.56 6.89
CA LEU A 179 -11.64 31.28 5.92
C LEU A 179 -10.57 30.31 6.46
N PHE A 180 -10.14 30.49 7.72
CA PHE A 180 -9.19 29.57 8.34
C PHE A 180 -9.79 28.17 8.56
N GLY A 181 -11.07 28.07 8.96
CA GLY A 181 -11.74 26.78 9.07
C GLY A 181 -11.96 26.09 7.72
N ILE A 182 -12.25 26.83 6.65
CA ILE A 182 -12.40 26.25 5.31
C ILE A 182 -11.03 25.72 4.89
N LEU A 183 -9.96 26.50 5.12
CA LEU A 183 -8.62 26.08 4.77
C LEU A 183 -8.19 24.80 5.51
N SER A 184 -8.56 24.64 6.79
CA SER A 184 -8.24 23.44 7.56
C SER A 184 -9.02 22.19 7.11
N TYR A 185 -10.23 22.36 6.56
CA TYR A 185 -11.01 21.30 5.92
C TYR A 185 -10.49 20.89 4.54
N LEU A 186 -9.95 21.85 3.78
CA LEU A 186 -9.40 21.58 2.46
C LEU A 186 -8.07 20.81 2.57
N ASP A 187 -7.14 21.31 3.37
CA ASP A 187 -5.90 20.59 3.70
C ASP A 187 -5.27 21.13 4.99
N LEU A 188 -5.16 20.26 6.01
CA LEU A 188 -4.60 20.61 7.31
C LEU A 188 -3.16 21.14 7.22
N ARG A 189 -2.35 20.62 6.28
CA ARG A 189 -0.96 21.05 6.07
C ARG A 189 -0.93 22.45 5.48
N VAL A 190 -1.79 22.76 4.52
CA VAL A 190 -1.89 24.12 3.95
C VAL A 190 -2.36 25.12 5.00
N PHE A 191 -3.28 24.72 5.89
CA PHE A 191 -3.65 25.50 7.06
C PHE A 191 -2.46 25.79 7.98
N LEU A 192 -1.66 24.78 8.32
CA LEU A 192 -0.45 24.96 9.14
C LEU A 192 0.58 25.89 8.47
N LEU A 193 0.78 25.77 7.16
CA LEU A 193 1.62 26.70 6.39
C LEU A 193 1.10 28.13 6.45
N SER A 194 -0.22 28.32 6.47
CA SER A 194 -0.82 29.66 6.58
C SER A 194 -0.57 30.26 7.96
N CYS A 195 -0.63 29.43 9.01
CA CYS A 195 -0.32 29.83 10.38
C CYS A 195 1.16 30.23 10.50
N LEU A 196 2.07 29.42 9.94
CA LEU A 196 3.50 29.72 9.90
C LEU A 196 3.78 31.04 9.17
N LEU A 197 3.17 31.25 8.01
CA LEU A 197 3.31 32.47 7.24
C LEU A 197 2.76 33.69 8.00
N CYS A 198 1.62 33.56 8.67
CA CYS A 198 1.04 34.60 9.52
C CYS A 198 1.95 34.92 10.73
N LEU A 199 2.57 33.91 11.33
CA LEU A 199 3.53 34.06 12.43
C LEU A 199 4.77 34.84 11.98
N ILE A 200 5.38 34.45 10.86
CA ILE A 200 6.54 35.14 10.29
C ILE A 200 6.17 36.60 9.99
N TYR A 201 5.06 36.84 9.30
CA TYR A 201 4.61 38.21 8.98
C TYR A 201 4.37 39.08 10.24
N SER A 202 3.85 38.46 11.30
CA SER A 202 3.59 39.11 12.59
C SER A 202 4.86 39.60 13.27
N SER A 203 5.98 38.86 13.14
CA SER A 203 7.27 39.24 13.72
C SER A 203 7.79 40.59 13.18
N PHE A 204 7.48 40.93 11.92
CA PHE A 204 7.83 42.22 11.32
C PHE A 204 6.88 43.36 11.72
N ASN A 205 5.77 43.05 12.39
CA ASN A 205 4.68 43.97 12.74
C ASN A 205 4.38 43.98 14.26
N LEU A 206 5.32 43.54 15.11
CA LEU A 206 5.13 43.40 16.57
C LEU A 206 4.56 44.65 17.26
N ARG A 207 5.00 45.86 16.89
CA ARG A 207 4.49 47.12 17.48
C ARG A 207 2.98 47.28 17.30
N LYS A 208 2.42 46.85 16.15
CA LYS A 208 0.97 46.89 15.92
C LYS A 208 0.26 45.87 16.79
N ILE A 209 0.78 44.65 16.87
CA ILE A 209 0.18 43.55 17.65
C ILE A 209 0.13 43.89 19.15
N TRP A 210 1.18 44.53 19.67
CA TRP A 210 1.25 44.92 21.08
C TRP A 210 0.17 45.93 21.49
N GLY A 211 -0.27 46.80 20.58
CA GLY A 211 -1.40 47.70 20.82
C GLY A 211 -2.77 47.01 20.88
N PHE A 212 -2.86 45.75 20.45
CA PHE A 212 -4.13 45.03 20.26
C PHE A 212 -4.18 43.64 20.90
N LYS A 213 -3.31 43.35 21.88
CA LYS A 213 -3.11 42.02 22.48
C LYS A 213 -4.43 41.31 22.85
N ARG A 214 -5.36 42.00 23.54
CA ARG A 214 -6.62 41.37 24.01
C ARG A 214 -7.49 40.83 22.86
N LYS A 215 -7.74 41.64 21.82
CA LYS A 215 -8.62 41.23 20.70
C LYS A 215 -7.99 40.15 19.83
N PHE A 216 -6.67 40.23 19.63
CA PHE A 216 -5.92 39.20 18.90
C PHE A 216 -5.94 37.86 19.64
N ILE A 217 -5.73 37.87 20.97
CA ILE A 217 -5.83 36.67 21.81
C ILE A 217 -7.25 36.09 21.80
N SER A 218 -8.29 36.93 21.91
CA SER A 218 -9.67 36.46 21.79
C SER A 218 -9.94 35.79 20.45
N TRP A 219 -9.44 36.36 19.35
CA TRP A 219 -9.56 35.74 18.03
C TRP A 219 -8.85 34.39 17.95
N LEU A 220 -7.64 34.26 18.52
CA LEU A 220 -6.92 32.98 18.58
C LEU A 220 -7.66 31.93 19.41
N ILE A 221 -8.23 32.30 20.56
CA ILE A 221 -9.02 31.39 21.40
C ILE A 221 -10.26 30.92 20.63
N LEU A 222 -10.98 31.84 20.00
CA LEU A 222 -12.17 31.51 19.19
C LEU A 222 -11.82 30.62 18.00
N LEU A 223 -10.70 30.90 17.32
CA LEU A 223 -10.19 30.04 16.26
C LEU A 223 -9.85 28.65 16.80
N GLY A 224 -9.16 28.54 17.93
CA GLY A 224 -8.82 27.26 18.56
C GLY A 224 -10.05 26.44 18.93
N LEU A 225 -11.02 27.04 19.61
CA LEU A 225 -12.29 26.40 19.97
C LEU A 225 -13.06 25.94 18.72
N PHE A 226 -13.12 26.80 17.70
CA PHE A 226 -13.76 26.47 16.43
C PHE A 226 -13.06 25.30 15.74
N LEU A 227 -11.74 25.33 15.61
CA LEU A 227 -10.96 24.25 14.99
C LEU A 227 -11.12 22.92 15.72
N VAL A 228 -11.06 22.92 17.06
CA VAL A 228 -11.31 21.72 17.86
C VAL A 228 -12.70 21.18 17.57
N SER A 229 -13.73 22.03 17.57
CA SER A 229 -15.11 21.61 17.34
C SER A 229 -15.34 20.98 15.96
N ILE A 230 -14.73 21.53 14.91
CA ILE A 230 -14.93 21.06 13.53
C ILE A 230 -14.08 19.82 13.19
N HIS A 231 -12.97 19.59 13.88
CA HIS A 231 -12.11 18.42 13.66
C HIS A 231 -12.34 17.27 14.64
N PHE A 232 -13.25 17.44 15.62
CA PHE A 232 -13.46 16.43 16.66
C PHE A 232 -13.95 15.08 16.13
N TYR A 233 -14.67 15.07 15.00
CA TYR A 233 -15.27 13.87 14.42
C TYR A 233 -14.26 12.82 13.97
N TRP A 234 -13.06 13.22 13.52
CA TRP A 234 -12.00 12.29 13.12
C TRP A 234 -10.90 12.16 14.17
N LEU A 235 -10.68 13.21 14.98
CA LEU A 235 -9.70 13.16 16.07
C LEU A 235 -10.10 12.14 17.15
N THR A 236 -11.39 12.03 17.47
CA THR A 236 -11.87 11.12 18.51
C THR A 236 -11.60 9.64 18.19
N PRO A 237 -12.03 9.09 17.03
CA PRO A 237 -11.69 7.71 16.69
C PRO A 237 -10.19 7.50 16.49
N LEU A 238 -9.45 8.50 15.99
CA LEU A 238 -8.00 8.40 15.82
C LEU A 238 -7.28 8.25 17.17
N ILE A 239 -7.69 9.01 18.20
CA ILE A 239 -7.11 8.91 19.55
C ILE A 239 -7.45 7.56 20.17
N GLY A 240 -8.68 7.06 19.98
CA GLY A 240 -9.11 5.76 20.50
C GLY A 240 -8.36 4.57 19.89
N LEU A 241 -7.84 4.73 18.66
CA LEU A 241 -7.11 3.69 17.93
C LEU A 241 -5.61 3.96 17.85
N LYS A 242 -5.08 4.87 18.68
CA LYS A 242 -3.69 5.32 18.61
C LYS A 242 -2.72 4.14 18.57
N ASP A 243 -2.86 3.20 19.51
CA ASP A 243 -1.94 2.08 19.65
C ASP A 243 -1.96 1.12 18.46
N GLN A 244 -3.10 1.02 17.75
CA GLN A 244 -3.24 0.22 16.52
C GLN A 244 -2.71 0.94 15.27
N LEU A 245 -2.50 2.26 15.34
CA LEU A 245 -2.16 3.12 14.21
C LEU A 245 -0.77 3.77 14.36
N MET A 246 -0.02 3.48 15.43
CA MET A 246 1.33 4.02 15.65
C MET A 246 2.31 3.61 14.55
N ASP A 247 2.18 2.39 14.02
CA ASP A 247 3.03 1.87 12.94
C ASP A 247 2.78 2.58 11.59
N GLN A 248 1.71 3.37 11.48
CA GLN A 248 1.38 4.16 10.29
C GLN A 248 1.93 5.59 10.33
N LEU A 249 2.62 5.99 11.41
CA LEU A 249 3.22 7.31 11.49
C LEU A 249 4.43 7.45 10.53
N PRO A 250 4.60 8.60 9.86
CA PRO A 250 5.72 8.81 8.95
C PRO A 250 7.07 8.61 9.63
N SER A 251 7.90 7.75 9.05
CA SER A 251 9.26 7.47 9.54
C SER A 251 10.27 8.53 9.08
N MET A 252 11.47 8.53 9.67
CA MET A 252 12.57 9.36 9.18
C MET A 252 13.01 8.94 7.76
N ASP A 253 12.94 7.65 7.46
CA ASP A 253 13.29 7.14 6.13
C ASP A 253 12.27 7.61 5.08
N ASP A 254 10.98 7.68 5.43
CA ASP A 254 9.96 8.29 4.55
C ASP A 254 10.30 9.74 4.22
N PHE A 255 10.68 10.53 5.24
CA PHE A 255 11.04 11.93 5.04
C PHE A 255 12.27 12.09 4.14
N ARG A 256 13.29 11.24 4.32
CA ARG A 256 14.49 11.25 3.46
C ARG A 256 14.18 10.83 2.03
N ASN A 257 13.39 9.78 1.85
CA ASN A 257 13.01 9.24 0.53
C ASN A 257 12.10 10.20 -0.26
N LEU A 258 11.22 10.94 0.44
CA LEU A 258 10.33 11.93 -0.17
C LEU A 258 10.98 13.31 -0.32
N SER A 259 12.21 13.51 0.16
CA SER A 259 13.00 14.73 -0.05
C SER A 259 13.68 14.73 -1.43
N PHE A 260 12.90 14.72 -2.51
CA PHE A 260 13.44 14.72 -3.89
C PHE A 260 13.77 16.13 -4.43
N VAL A 261 13.35 17.19 -3.72
CA VAL A 261 13.57 18.58 -4.14
C VAL A 261 14.92 19.06 -3.62
N THR A 262 15.73 19.69 -4.47
CA THR A 262 17.01 20.30 -4.05
C THR A 262 16.87 21.80 -3.80
N LEU A 263 17.90 22.42 -3.21
CA LEU A 263 17.97 23.89 -3.08
C LEU A 263 17.83 24.60 -4.44
N LYS A 264 18.41 24.01 -5.51
CA LYS A 264 18.31 24.53 -6.88
C LYS A 264 16.87 24.58 -7.34
N ASP A 265 16.12 23.51 -7.09
CA ASP A 265 14.72 23.37 -7.51
C ASP A 265 13.82 24.36 -6.75
N GLY A 266 14.09 24.54 -5.45
CA GLY A 266 13.47 25.60 -4.64
C GLY A 266 13.71 27.00 -5.23
N LEU A 267 14.97 27.37 -5.51
CA LEU A 267 15.31 28.69 -6.08
C LEU A 267 14.62 28.94 -7.44
N LEU A 268 14.45 27.90 -8.24
CA LEU A 268 13.84 27.97 -9.56
C LEU A 268 12.32 27.86 -9.56
N LEU A 269 11.68 27.62 -8.41
CA LEU A 269 10.27 27.21 -8.30
C LEU A 269 9.94 26.08 -9.29
N PHE A 270 10.83 25.08 -9.32
CA PHE A 270 10.76 23.94 -10.22
C PHE A 270 10.39 22.69 -9.42
N GLN A 271 9.29 22.04 -9.78
CA GLN A 271 8.93 20.74 -9.22
C GLN A 271 9.61 19.64 -10.08
N PRO A 272 10.49 18.79 -9.51
CA PRO A 272 11.32 17.84 -10.28
C PRO A 272 10.61 16.75 -11.11
N HIS A 273 9.35 16.46 -10.85
CA HIS A 273 8.51 15.56 -11.62
C HIS A 273 7.83 16.24 -12.83
N TRP A 274 8.03 17.55 -13.02
CA TRP A 274 7.51 18.27 -14.18
C TRP A 274 8.20 17.80 -15.47
N PRO A 275 7.48 17.54 -16.58
CA PRO A 275 6.02 17.60 -16.75
C PRO A 275 5.30 16.27 -16.51
N LEU A 276 6.03 15.16 -16.35
CA LEU A 276 5.45 13.82 -16.43
C LEU A 276 4.51 13.47 -15.28
N ASN A 277 4.74 14.03 -14.09
CA ASN A 277 3.97 13.71 -12.88
C ASN A 277 3.98 12.22 -12.51
N VAL A 278 5.12 11.56 -12.69
CA VAL A 278 5.32 10.13 -12.39
C VAL A 278 6.35 10.00 -11.28
N PHE A 279 5.96 9.43 -10.14
CA PHE A 279 6.87 9.19 -9.02
C PHE A 279 8.11 8.39 -9.46
N GLY A 280 9.27 8.76 -8.94
CA GLY A 280 10.55 8.13 -9.27
C GLY A 280 11.19 8.63 -10.58
N LYS A 281 10.47 9.42 -11.39
CA LYS A 281 11.03 10.07 -12.59
C LYS A 281 11.27 11.56 -12.34
N LEU A 282 12.52 11.88 -12.05
CA LEU A 282 12.98 13.26 -11.89
C LEU A 282 13.51 13.80 -13.23
N SER A 283 13.24 15.07 -13.51
CA SER A 283 13.69 15.79 -14.68
C SER A 283 14.56 16.98 -14.28
N LEU A 284 15.33 17.48 -15.23
CA LEU A 284 16.13 18.70 -15.02
C LEU A 284 15.35 19.95 -15.45
N PRO A 285 15.49 21.07 -14.73
CA PRO A 285 14.85 22.31 -15.11
C PRO A 285 15.42 22.82 -16.43
N GLY A 286 14.52 23.17 -17.36
CA GLY A 286 14.90 23.83 -18.61
C GLY A 286 15.44 25.25 -18.37
N LEU A 287 16.15 25.80 -19.37
CA LEU A 287 16.81 27.11 -19.28
C LEU A 287 15.86 28.26 -18.88
N PHE A 288 14.59 28.21 -19.28
CA PHE A 288 13.61 29.25 -18.96
C PHE A 288 13.32 29.38 -17.46
N PHE A 289 13.50 28.32 -16.66
CA PHE A 289 13.29 28.38 -15.21
C PHE A 289 14.30 29.29 -14.51
N PHE A 290 15.50 29.48 -15.08
CA PHE A 290 16.52 30.37 -14.49
C PHE A 290 16.13 31.85 -14.52
N LEU A 291 15.16 32.24 -15.36
CA LEU A 291 14.63 33.60 -15.38
C LEU A 291 13.75 33.90 -14.15
N ILE A 292 13.17 32.87 -13.53
CA ILE A 292 12.26 33.02 -12.40
C ILE A 292 12.91 33.71 -11.20
N PRO A 293 14.04 33.22 -10.65
CA PRO A 293 14.68 33.90 -9.52
C PRO A 293 15.21 35.28 -9.88
N ILE A 294 15.73 35.47 -11.11
CA ILE A 294 16.26 36.78 -11.56
C ILE A 294 15.17 37.86 -11.48
N ILE A 295 13.99 37.58 -12.03
CA ILE A 295 12.86 38.51 -12.03
C ILE A 295 12.27 38.64 -10.61
N SER A 296 12.21 37.55 -9.85
CA SER A 296 11.65 37.55 -8.49
C SER A 296 12.48 38.33 -7.48
N PHE A 297 13.81 38.37 -7.62
CA PHE A 297 14.66 39.10 -6.67
C PHE A 297 14.99 40.53 -7.13
N LEU A 298 14.73 40.88 -8.39
CA LEU A 298 14.89 42.25 -8.91
C LEU A 298 14.23 43.34 -8.03
N PRO A 299 13.00 43.17 -7.52
CA PRO A 299 12.35 44.20 -6.71
C PRO A 299 13.09 44.55 -5.42
N LEU A 300 13.90 43.65 -4.86
CA LEU A 300 14.59 43.87 -3.59
C LEU A 300 15.68 44.95 -3.69
N PHE A 301 16.23 45.15 -4.90
CA PHE A 301 17.22 46.20 -5.15
C PHE A 301 16.58 47.60 -5.16
N PHE A 302 15.30 47.71 -5.54
CA PHE A 302 14.63 49.00 -5.73
C PHE A 302 13.58 49.33 -4.66
N ARG A 303 13.00 48.33 -3.99
CA ARG A 303 11.92 48.51 -3.01
C ARG A 303 12.24 47.83 -1.68
N LYS A 304 12.57 48.63 -0.67
CA LYS A 304 12.96 48.18 0.68
C LYS A 304 11.84 48.32 1.74
N ASP A 305 10.58 48.20 1.33
CA ASP A 305 9.43 48.22 2.26
C ASP A 305 9.47 47.00 3.20
N ARG A 306 9.15 47.21 4.49
CA ARG A 306 9.01 46.14 5.51
C ARG A 306 8.12 44.99 5.04
N ARG A 307 7.06 45.26 4.27
CA ARG A 307 6.17 44.22 3.73
C ARG A 307 6.89 43.35 2.70
N VAL A 308 7.66 43.96 1.81
CA VAL A 308 8.46 43.27 0.78
C VAL A 308 9.58 42.46 1.46
N LEU A 309 10.21 43.01 2.50
CA LEU A 309 11.21 42.31 3.31
C LEU A 309 10.62 41.11 4.05
N ALA A 310 9.39 41.22 4.60
CA ALA A 310 8.72 40.08 5.23
C ALA A 310 8.47 38.95 4.22
N VAL A 311 7.99 39.28 3.01
CA VAL A 311 7.79 38.31 1.92
C VAL A 311 9.12 37.68 1.48
N PHE A 312 10.21 38.44 1.48
CA PHE A 312 11.55 37.92 1.20
C PHE A 312 11.97 36.86 2.21
N TRP A 313 11.83 37.13 3.51
CA TRP A 313 12.14 36.14 4.55
C TRP A 313 11.25 34.90 4.47
N ILE A 314 9.96 35.07 4.15
CA ILE A 314 9.07 33.94 3.87
C ILE A 314 9.60 33.10 2.71
N SER A 315 10.05 33.73 1.61
CA SER A 315 10.60 33.02 0.45
C SER A 315 11.89 32.26 0.80
N LEU A 316 12.80 32.86 1.58
CA LEU A 316 14.05 32.20 1.99
C LEU A 316 13.77 30.99 2.88
N ILE A 317 12.88 31.13 3.85
CA ILE A 317 12.47 30.01 4.72
C ILE A 317 11.81 28.92 3.86
N ALA A 318 10.91 29.28 2.95
CA ALA A 318 10.25 28.30 2.09
C ALA A 318 11.25 27.56 1.17
N ILE A 319 12.23 28.25 0.57
CA ILE A 319 13.33 27.64 -0.21
C ILE A 319 14.15 26.68 0.65
N PHE A 320 14.42 27.05 1.90
CA PHE A 320 15.16 26.20 2.83
C PHE A 320 14.36 24.96 3.27
N MET A 321 13.05 25.10 3.45
CA MET A 321 12.19 24.02 3.91
C MET A 321 11.82 23.05 2.77
N VAL A 322 11.63 23.55 1.55
CA VAL A 322 11.19 22.72 0.42
C VAL A 322 12.22 21.66 0.02
N LYS A 323 13.52 21.92 0.24
CA LYS A 323 14.59 20.96 -0.07
C LYS A 323 14.60 19.70 0.83
N GLY A 324 13.84 19.70 1.93
CA GLY A 324 13.82 18.56 2.85
C GLY A 324 15.21 18.23 3.41
N SER A 325 15.55 16.93 3.48
CA SER A 325 16.84 16.44 3.99
C SER A 325 18.05 16.75 3.09
N ASN A 326 17.84 17.28 1.87
CA ASN A 326 18.97 17.56 0.96
C ASN A 326 19.91 18.66 1.49
N PRO A 327 21.21 18.61 1.13
CA PRO A 327 22.16 19.67 1.48
C PRO A 327 21.83 21.00 0.78
N PRO A 328 22.28 22.15 1.34
CA PRO A 328 23.04 22.31 2.58
C PRO A 328 22.15 22.26 3.84
N LEU A 329 22.72 21.95 5.01
CA LEU A 329 22.02 21.92 6.32
C LEU A 329 20.77 21.01 6.32
N GLY A 330 20.86 19.83 5.69
CA GLY A 330 19.81 18.81 5.73
C GLY A 330 19.43 18.37 7.16
N VAL A 331 20.45 18.24 8.01
CA VAL A 331 20.33 17.88 9.44
C VAL A 331 19.38 18.81 10.21
N VAL A 332 19.31 20.09 9.85
CA VAL A 332 18.39 21.03 10.50
C VAL A 332 16.93 20.69 10.13
N ASN A 333 16.66 20.33 8.88
CA ASN A 333 15.31 19.91 8.46
C ASN A 333 14.93 18.56 9.08
N GLU A 334 15.86 17.63 9.21
CA GLU A 334 15.63 16.37 9.94
C GLU A 334 15.35 16.62 11.42
N TRP A 335 16.09 17.52 12.06
CA TRP A 335 15.84 17.93 13.45
C TRP A 335 14.45 18.57 13.60
N ILE A 336 14.06 19.45 12.68
CA ILE A 336 12.73 20.08 12.66
C ILE A 336 11.64 19.01 12.51
N PHE A 337 11.83 18.05 11.61
CA PHE A 337 10.86 16.97 11.36
C PHE A 337 10.58 16.15 12.62
N ILE A 338 11.62 15.80 13.40
CA ILE A 338 11.49 15.02 14.63
C ILE A 338 10.93 15.87 15.78
N ASN A 339 11.45 17.10 15.96
CA ASN A 339 11.29 17.83 17.23
C ASN A 339 10.18 18.88 17.21
N VAL A 340 9.73 19.34 16.04
CA VAL A 340 8.71 20.39 15.95
C VAL A 340 7.32 19.76 15.76
N PRO A 341 6.38 19.97 16.69
CA PRO A 341 5.04 19.41 16.60
C PRO A 341 4.35 19.76 15.28
N GLY A 342 3.76 18.75 14.64
CA GLY A 342 3.07 18.89 13.35
C GLY A 342 3.98 18.87 12.12
N MET A 343 5.31 18.91 12.26
CA MET A 343 6.21 18.84 11.10
C MET A 343 6.29 17.45 10.47
N ALA A 344 5.97 16.39 11.22
CA ALA A 344 5.79 15.05 10.70
C ALA A 344 4.74 14.96 9.58
N LEU A 345 3.72 15.85 9.59
CA LEU A 345 2.71 15.93 8.52
C LEU A 345 3.29 16.41 7.17
N PHE A 346 4.48 17.00 7.19
CA PHE A 346 5.23 17.44 6.02
C PHE A 346 6.34 16.46 5.62
N ARG A 347 6.07 15.14 5.75
CA ARG A 347 6.95 14.09 5.22
C ARG A 347 7.33 14.32 3.75
N ASP A 348 6.41 14.90 2.98
CA ASP A 348 6.67 15.46 1.66
C ASP A 348 6.92 16.98 1.79
N SER A 349 8.19 17.37 1.62
CA SER A 349 8.63 18.77 1.74
C SER A 349 8.15 19.65 0.58
N SER A 350 7.64 19.09 -0.52
CA SER A 350 7.19 19.88 -1.68
C SER A 350 6.06 20.85 -1.34
N LYS A 351 5.31 20.63 -0.26
CA LYS A 351 4.23 21.54 0.18
C LYS A 351 4.73 22.95 0.53
N PHE A 352 6.02 23.11 0.85
CA PHE A 352 6.63 24.43 1.06
C PHE A 352 6.73 25.27 -0.24
N PHE A 353 6.47 24.68 -1.42
CA PHE A 353 6.27 25.47 -2.64
C PHE A 353 5.07 26.43 -2.56
N ILE A 354 4.08 26.18 -1.69
CA ILE A 354 2.89 27.05 -1.55
C ILE A 354 3.26 28.47 -1.08
N PRO A 355 3.88 28.67 0.09
CA PRO A 355 4.33 30.00 0.52
C PRO A 355 5.41 30.59 -0.40
N LEU A 356 6.20 29.74 -1.06
CA LEU A 356 7.21 30.19 -2.03
C LEU A 356 6.57 30.78 -3.29
N ALA A 357 5.60 30.09 -3.89
CA ALA A 357 4.87 30.55 -5.07
C ALA A 357 4.08 31.84 -4.79
N LEU A 358 3.48 31.96 -3.60
CA LEU A 358 2.86 33.22 -3.16
C LEU A 358 3.88 34.36 -3.13
N SER A 359 5.07 34.11 -2.58
CA SER A 359 6.12 35.12 -2.46
C SER A 359 6.64 35.56 -3.83
N PHE A 360 6.94 34.60 -4.71
CA PHE A 360 7.39 34.88 -6.07
C PHE A 360 6.30 35.61 -6.88
N ALA A 361 5.02 35.25 -6.72
CA ALA A 361 3.93 35.97 -7.37
C ALA A 361 3.88 37.46 -6.99
N ILE A 362 4.03 37.80 -5.70
CA ILE A 362 4.10 39.20 -5.24
C ILE A 362 5.31 39.91 -5.87
N PHE A 363 6.46 39.23 -5.92
CA PHE A 363 7.66 39.80 -6.53
C PHE A 363 7.52 40.05 -8.03
N TRP A 364 6.95 39.12 -8.78
CA TRP A 364 6.70 39.29 -10.21
C TRP A 364 5.76 40.46 -10.51
N GLY A 365 4.69 40.62 -9.72
CA GLY A 365 3.83 41.80 -9.83
C GLY A 365 4.56 43.10 -9.47
N THR A 366 5.47 43.07 -8.48
CA THR A 366 6.28 44.23 -8.11
C THR A 366 7.32 44.55 -9.19
N ALA A 367 7.90 43.53 -9.82
CA ALA A 367 8.83 43.68 -10.94
C ALA A 367 8.12 44.30 -12.15
N TYR A 368 6.88 43.89 -12.43
CA TYR A 368 6.05 44.55 -13.44
C TYR A 368 5.92 46.06 -13.18
N ASP A 369 5.53 46.46 -11.97
CA ASP A 369 5.34 47.87 -11.63
C ASP A 369 6.64 48.66 -11.81
N LEU A 370 7.76 48.11 -11.33
CA LEU A 370 9.09 48.74 -11.45
C LEU A 370 9.54 48.89 -12.92
N ILE A 371 9.44 47.83 -13.72
CA ILE A 371 9.86 47.85 -15.13
C ILE A 371 8.93 48.75 -15.95
N ALA A 372 7.63 48.69 -15.70
CA ALA A 372 6.65 49.52 -16.40
C ALA A 372 6.85 51.00 -16.08
N ASP A 373 7.16 51.36 -14.84
CA ASP A 373 7.45 52.74 -14.46
C ASP A 373 8.80 53.22 -15.02
N TRP A 374 9.84 52.39 -14.96
CA TRP A 374 11.14 52.69 -15.57
C TRP A 374 11.04 52.94 -17.08
N LEU A 375 10.32 52.10 -17.83
CA LEU A 375 10.11 52.31 -19.26
C LEU A 375 9.33 53.59 -19.55
N LYS A 376 8.30 53.93 -18.75
CA LYS A 376 7.58 55.21 -18.90
C LYS A 376 8.52 56.41 -18.78
N HIS A 377 9.55 56.33 -17.94
CA HIS A 377 10.55 57.39 -17.77
C HIS A 377 11.57 57.44 -18.92
N LEU A 378 11.96 56.29 -19.49
CA LEU A 378 12.86 56.23 -20.65
C LEU A 378 12.21 56.75 -21.94
N TYR A 379 10.91 56.52 -22.12
CA TYR A 379 10.14 57.09 -23.22
C TYR A 379 9.87 58.59 -22.98
N SER A 380 10.94 59.38 -23.08
CA SER A 380 10.94 60.85 -23.07
C SER A 380 10.03 61.43 -24.19
N PRO A 381 9.51 62.68 -24.07
CA PRO A 381 8.54 63.28 -25.00
C PRO A 381 8.93 63.28 -26.49
N ARG A 382 10.21 63.04 -26.80
CA ARG A 382 10.75 63.05 -28.17
C ARG A 382 10.22 61.93 -29.07
N LEU A 383 9.84 60.78 -28.52
CA LEU A 383 9.44 59.61 -29.33
C LEU A 383 7.94 59.52 -29.60
N LYS A 384 7.08 60.39 -29.05
CA LYS A 384 5.59 60.35 -29.20
C LYS A 384 4.92 58.98 -28.93
N ILE A 385 5.63 57.99 -28.38
CA ILE A 385 5.06 56.68 -28.05
C ILE A 385 4.20 56.83 -26.80
N ASN A 386 2.96 56.34 -26.87
CA ASN A 386 2.02 56.39 -25.76
C ASN A 386 2.57 55.54 -24.58
N SER A 387 2.72 56.13 -23.39
CA SER A 387 3.13 55.42 -22.16
C SER A 387 2.25 54.22 -21.81
N SER A 388 1.04 54.18 -22.37
CA SER A 388 0.14 53.04 -22.28
C SER A 388 0.61 51.84 -23.11
N PHE A 389 1.28 52.07 -24.24
CA PHE A 389 1.84 51.01 -25.08
C PHE A 389 3.01 50.32 -24.37
N ALA A 390 3.97 51.09 -23.84
CA ALA A 390 5.13 50.56 -23.13
C ALA A 390 4.73 49.61 -21.97
N SER A 391 3.80 50.05 -21.12
CA SER A 391 3.29 49.22 -20.00
C SER A 391 2.52 47.97 -20.46
N LEU A 392 1.92 47.97 -21.65
CA LEU A 392 1.26 46.80 -22.23
C LEU A 392 2.29 45.84 -22.83
N SER A 393 3.35 46.36 -23.45
CA SER A 393 4.47 45.55 -23.95
C SER A 393 5.16 44.80 -22.82
N VAL A 394 5.46 45.46 -21.68
CA VAL A 394 6.02 44.79 -20.49
C VAL A 394 5.08 43.69 -20.00
N PHE A 395 3.78 43.99 -19.95
CA PHE A 395 2.77 43.03 -19.52
C PHE A 395 2.80 41.78 -20.41
N LEU A 396 2.78 41.95 -21.73
CA LEU A 396 2.81 40.84 -22.68
C LEU A 396 4.11 40.05 -22.60
N VAL A 397 5.26 40.73 -22.48
CA VAL A 397 6.57 40.07 -22.35
C VAL A 397 6.61 39.23 -21.07
N LEU A 398 6.22 39.77 -19.92
CA LEU A 398 6.20 39.00 -18.67
C LEU A 398 5.19 37.85 -18.75
N ALA A 399 4.01 38.05 -19.33
CA ALA A 399 3.05 36.97 -19.53
C ALA A 399 3.65 35.84 -20.37
N VAL A 400 4.33 36.15 -21.48
CA VAL A 400 5.04 35.15 -22.30
C VAL A 400 6.12 34.43 -21.48
N LEU A 401 6.93 35.16 -20.70
CA LEU A 401 7.97 34.56 -19.86
C LEU A 401 7.40 33.63 -18.77
N ILE A 402 6.17 33.85 -18.31
CA ILE A 402 5.47 32.96 -17.38
C ILE A 402 4.97 31.69 -18.10
N ILE A 403 4.49 31.82 -19.34
CA ILE A 403 3.95 30.70 -20.11
C ILE A 403 5.06 29.77 -20.65
N LEU A 404 6.23 30.31 -21.00
CA LEU A 404 7.33 29.52 -21.60
C LEU A 404 7.78 28.31 -20.76
N PRO A 405 8.02 28.42 -19.44
CA PRO A 405 8.38 27.29 -18.58
C PRO A 405 7.33 26.16 -18.56
N VAL A 406 6.06 26.47 -18.84
CA VAL A 406 4.95 25.51 -18.77
C VAL A 406 4.47 25.03 -20.14
N ARG A 407 5.26 25.24 -21.20
CA ARG A 407 4.88 24.87 -22.58
C ARG A 407 4.43 23.41 -22.75
N ALA A 408 4.91 22.52 -21.88
CA ALA A 408 4.54 21.10 -21.83
C ALA A 408 3.01 20.87 -21.76
N VAL A 409 2.27 21.81 -21.15
CA VAL A 409 0.79 21.78 -21.13
C VAL A 409 0.20 21.79 -22.54
N PHE A 410 0.82 22.51 -23.47
CA PHE A 410 0.37 22.62 -24.86
C PHE A 410 0.88 21.48 -25.73
N GLU A 411 2.04 20.91 -25.38
CA GLU A 411 2.68 19.79 -26.08
C GLU A 411 2.03 18.43 -25.78
N GLN A 412 1.02 18.37 -24.89
CA GLN A 412 0.33 17.14 -24.45
C GLN A 412 1.25 16.09 -23.81
N SER A 413 2.34 16.54 -23.18
CA SER A 413 3.28 15.66 -22.46
C SER A 413 2.86 15.39 -21.01
N LEU A 414 1.81 16.07 -20.52
CA LEU A 414 1.23 15.83 -19.20
C LEU A 414 0.47 14.51 -19.20
N THR A 415 0.60 13.76 -18.10
CA THR A 415 0.02 12.42 -18.04
C THR A 415 -1.29 12.38 -17.24
N GLY A 416 -1.57 13.35 -16.36
CA GLY A 416 -2.76 13.40 -15.51
C GLY A 416 -3.94 14.20 -16.09
N MET A 417 -4.67 14.93 -15.22
CA MET A 417 -5.92 15.65 -15.58
C MET A 417 -5.73 16.75 -16.63
N LEU A 418 -4.52 17.30 -16.74
CA LEU A 418 -4.20 18.32 -17.72
C LEU A 418 -3.72 17.73 -19.06
N GLY A 419 -3.55 16.40 -19.12
CA GLY A 419 -3.27 15.61 -20.31
C GLY A 419 -4.53 15.14 -21.06
N SER A 420 -4.33 14.36 -22.12
CA SER A 420 -5.39 13.77 -22.94
C SER A 420 -5.68 12.32 -22.51
N SER A 421 -6.52 12.11 -21.49
CA SER A 421 -7.07 10.77 -21.22
C SER A 421 -8.34 10.54 -22.05
N VAL A 422 -8.38 9.46 -22.83
CA VAL A 422 -9.58 9.02 -23.57
C VAL A 422 -10.15 7.79 -22.88
N ARG A 423 -11.41 7.87 -22.46
CA ARG A 423 -12.17 6.70 -22.01
C ARG A 423 -12.48 5.83 -23.23
N GLY A 424 -11.85 4.66 -23.32
CA GLY A 424 -12.15 3.69 -24.39
C GLY A 424 -13.55 3.11 -24.26
N THR A 425 -14.19 2.76 -25.39
CA THR A 425 -15.54 2.18 -25.46
C THR A 425 -15.70 0.89 -24.65
N SER A 426 -14.64 0.09 -24.55
CA SER A 426 -14.64 -1.17 -23.77
C SER A 426 -14.91 -0.98 -22.27
N PHE A 427 -14.58 0.18 -21.69
CA PHE A 427 -14.88 0.43 -20.27
C PHE A 427 -16.37 0.65 -20.03
N GLU A 428 -17.11 1.16 -21.00
CA GLU A 428 -18.57 1.36 -20.88
C GLU A 428 -19.31 0.02 -20.95
N GLU A 429 -18.88 -0.86 -21.86
CA GLU A 429 -19.39 -2.23 -21.98
C GLU A 429 -19.17 -3.02 -20.67
N ILE A 430 -17.94 -3.02 -20.14
CA ILE A 430 -17.62 -3.68 -18.86
C ILE A 430 -18.41 -3.07 -17.71
N THR A 431 -18.56 -1.74 -17.67
CA THR A 431 -19.37 -1.07 -16.63
C THR A 431 -20.82 -1.54 -16.68
N ASN A 432 -21.42 -1.63 -17.87
CA ASN A 432 -22.80 -2.08 -18.03
C ASN A 432 -22.97 -3.56 -17.67
N MET A 433 -22.00 -4.40 -18.04
CA MET A 433 -21.95 -5.82 -17.65
C MET A 433 -21.96 -5.97 -16.12
N ILE A 434 -21.05 -5.28 -15.41
CA ILE A 434 -20.94 -5.37 -13.95
C ILE A 434 -22.19 -4.81 -13.28
N LYS A 435 -22.73 -3.67 -13.75
CA LYS A 435 -23.95 -3.06 -13.21
C LYS A 435 -25.21 -3.91 -13.39
N GLY A 436 -25.27 -4.71 -14.45
CA GLY A 436 -26.43 -5.54 -14.77
C GLY A 436 -26.69 -6.63 -13.72
N ASP A 437 -25.65 -7.08 -13.02
CA ASP A 437 -25.73 -8.14 -12.02
C ASP A 437 -25.90 -7.56 -10.60
N GLN A 438 -27.03 -7.82 -9.95
CA GLN A 438 -27.34 -7.30 -8.61
C GLN A 438 -26.73 -8.12 -7.46
N SER A 439 -26.01 -9.21 -7.75
CA SER A 439 -25.34 -10.01 -6.73
C SER A 439 -24.03 -9.38 -6.28
N PHE A 440 -23.55 -9.80 -5.10
CA PHE A 440 -22.22 -9.47 -4.64
C PHE A 440 -21.16 -10.27 -5.42
N PHE A 441 -20.12 -9.58 -5.89
CA PHE A 441 -18.90 -10.20 -6.39
C PHE A 441 -17.79 -9.17 -6.50
N ARG A 442 -16.54 -9.62 -6.58
CA ARG A 442 -15.39 -8.76 -6.84
C ARG A 442 -14.90 -8.91 -8.27
N THR A 443 -14.25 -7.85 -8.74
CA THR A 443 -13.51 -7.86 -10.00
C THR A 443 -12.02 -7.73 -9.70
N LEU A 444 -11.17 -8.55 -10.31
CA LEU A 444 -9.72 -8.39 -10.22
C LEU A 444 -9.21 -7.71 -11.50
N TRP A 445 -8.55 -6.58 -11.35
CA TRP A 445 -7.94 -5.85 -12.46
C TRP A 445 -6.42 -5.97 -12.39
N ALA A 446 -5.83 -6.59 -13.41
CA ALA A 446 -4.39 -6.80 -13.52
C ALA A 446 -3.81 -6.10 -14.77
N PRO A 447 -2.59 -5.53 -14.66
CA PRO A 447 -1.71 -5.51 -13.48
C PRO A 447 -2.14 -4.54 -12.37
N GLU A 448 -2.95 -3.52 -12.64
CA GLU A 448 -3.64 -2.74 -11.60
C GLU A 448 -5.07 -2.38 -12.04
N LYS A 449 -5.80 -1.65 -11.18
CA LYS A 449 -7.14 -1.17 -11.51
C LYS A 449 -7.07 0.09 -12.38
N PRO A 450 -7.69 0.10 -13.57
CA PRO A 450 -7.70 1.27 -14.41
C PRO A 450 -8.58 2.35 -13.78
N VAL A 451 -8.21 3.60 -14.05
CA VAL A 451 -8.92 4.80 -13.58
C VAL A 451 -10.43 4.77 -13.88
N TYR A 452 -10.83 4.18 -15.00
CA TYR A 452 -12.23 4.06 -15.44
C TYR A 452 -12.86 2.70 -15.16
N GLY A 453 -12.16 1.81 -14.43
CA GLY A 453 -12.68 0.51 -14.01
C GLY A 453 -13.83 0.69 -13.01
N TYR A 454 -14.97 0.09 -13.30
CA TYR A 454 -16.16 0.18 -12.45
C TYR A 454 -15.94 -0.48 -11.08
N SER A 455 -16.43 0.17 -10.02
CA SER A 455 -16.54 -0.44 -8.69
C SER A 455 -17.53 0.30 -7.81
N ASP A 456 -18.30 -0.44 -7.02
CA ASP A 456 -19.15 0.08 -5.95
C ASP A 456 -19.04 -0.81 -4.70
N THR A 457 -19.76 -0.47 -3.63
CA THR A 457 -19.69 -1.22 -2.37
C THR A 457 -20.11 -2.69 -2.49
N LEU A 458 -21.00 -3.01 -3.44
CA LEU A 458 -21.48 -4.37 -3.69
C LEU A 458 -20.58 -5.12 -4.67
N ARG A 459 -19.94 -4.40 -5.59
CA ARG A 459 -19.06 -4.92 -6.63
C ARG A 459 -17.69 -4.22 -6.59
N PRO A 460 -16.90 -4.45 -5.52
CA PRO A 460 -15.63 -3.78 -5.37
C PRO A 460 -14.60 -4.34 -6.36
N ALA A 461 -13.57 -3.54 -6.63
CA ALA A 461 -12.50 -3.89 -7.56
C ALA A 461 -11.18 -4.07 -6.79
N LEU A 462 -10.55 -5.22 -7.02
CA LEU A 462 -9.24 -5.61 -6.51
C LEU A 462 -8.16 -5.35 -7.54
N SER A 463 -6.93 -5.22 -7.06
CA SER A 463 -5.71 -5.24 -7.85
C SER A 463 -4.72 -6.25 -7.26
N PRO A 464 -3.79 -6.78 -8.07
CA PRO A 464 -2.68 -7.59 -7.58
C PRO A 464 -1.96 -6.96 -6.40
N LYS A 465 -1.71 -5.64 -6.44
CA LYS A 465 -1.15 -4.88 -5.32
C LYS A 465 -1.94 -5.00 -4.02
N SER A 466 -3.28 -4.93 -4.09
CA SER A 466 -4.11 -5.05 -2.88
C SER A 466 -4.09 -6.48 -2.29
N LEU A 467 -3.85 -7.48 -3.15
CA LEU A 467 -3.76 -8.88 -2.75
C LEU A 467 -2.36 -9.24 -2.27
N SER A 468 -1.30 -8.67 -2.87
CA SER A 468 0.09 -8.92 -2.47
C SER A 468 0.43 -8.41 -1.08
N ASP A 469 -0.43 -7.64 -0.42
CA ASP A 469 -0.26 -7.26 0.98
C ASP A 469 -0.89 -8.29 1.95
N ILE A 470 -1.71 -9.21 1.41
CA ILE A 470 -2.38 -10.26 2.17
C ILE A 470 -1.48 -11.48 2.24
N ARG A 471 -1.22 -11.93 3.47
CA ARG A 471 -0.42 -13.13 3.80
C ARG A 471 -0.68 -14.29 2.82
N SER A 472 -1.93 -14.69 2.63
CA SER A 472 -2.27 -15.88 1.82
C SER A 472 -1.86 -15.75 0.35
N PHE A 473 -1.82 -14.53 -0.20
CA PHE A 473 -1.41 -14.29 -1.59
C PHE A 473 0.10 -14.04 -1.70
N GLN A 474 0.72 -13.37 -0.72
CA GLN A 474 2.18 -13.20 -0.64
C GLN A 474 2.93 -14.52 -0.77
N LEU A 475 2.39 -15.57 -0.15
CA LEU A 475 3.00 -16.90 -0.12
C LEU A 475 3.01 -17.59 -1.48
N LEU A 476 2.14 -17.16 -2.39
CA LEU A 476 2.02 -17.74 -3.72
C LEU A 476 2.97 -17.10 -4.73
N SER A 477 3.53 -15.93 -4.41
CA SER A 477 4.51 -15.25 -5.24
C SER A 477 5.93 -15.70 -4.88
N GLN A 478 6.78 -15.93 -5.89
CA GLN A 478 8.17 -16.37 -5.72
C GLN A 478 9.19 -15.28 -6.04
N GLY A 479 8.76 -14.12 -6.55
CA GLY A 479 9.59 -12.99 -6.97
C GLY A 479 9.13 -11.63 -6.44
N ARG A 480 10.05 -10.64 -6.50
CA ARG A 480 9.85 -9.27 -5.95
C ARG A 480 9.12 -8.30 -6.88
N TYR A 481 9.12 -8.58 -8.17
CA TYR A 481 8.81 -7.56 -9.18
C TYR A 481 7.44 -7.75 -9.84
N ASP A 482 6.91 -8.98 -9.89
CA ASP A 482 5.61 -9.26 -10.48
C ASP A 482 4.56 -9.52 -9.38
N LEU A 483 3.81 -8.47 -9.03
CA LEU A 483 2.73 -8.57 -8.04
C LEU A 483 1.58 -9.49 -8.47
N PHE A 484 1.51 -9.85 -9.76
CA PHE A 484 0.49 -10.76 -10.30
C PHE A 484 0.97 -12.21 -10.37
N GLU A 485 2.21 -12.50 -9.97
CA GLU A 485 2.81 -13.83 -10.07
C GLU A 485 2.03 -14.91 -9.32
N PHE A 486 1.36 -14.57 -8.20
CA PHE A 486 0.55 -15.50 -7.42
C PHE A 486 -0.38 -16.34 -8.30
N ILE A 487 -0.88 -15.77 -9.42
CA ILE A 487 -1.78 -16.43 -10.38
C ILE A 487 -1.23 -17.74 -10.94
N ARG A 488 0.09 -17.93 -10.90
CA ARG A 488 0.79 -19.14 -11.34
C ARG A 488 0.65 -20.30 -10.38
N SER A 489 0.32 -20.04 -9.12
CA SER A 489 0.13 -21.06 -8.10
C SER A 489 -1.16 -21.87 -8.32
N PRO A 490 -1.16 -23.20 -8.09
CA PRO A 490 -2.36 -24.02 -8.07
C PRO A 490 -3.42 -23.59 -7.04
N LEU A 491 -3.04 -22.79 -6.03
CA LEU A 491 -3.95 -22.28 -4.99
C LEU A 491 -4.72 -21.01 -5.40
N SER A 492 -4.35 -20.39 -6.52
CA SER A 492 -4.92 -19.11 -6.95
C SER A 492 -6.42 -19.17 -7.25
N ASP A 493 -6.90 -20.25 -7.85
CA ASP A 493 -8.34 -20.44 -8.09
C ASP A 493 -9.14 -20.32 -6.79
N GLN A 494 -8.79 -21.13 -5.80
CA GLN A 494 -9.49 -21.17 -4.52
C GLN A 494 -9.40 -19.86 -3.75
N LEU A 495 -8.23 -19.21 -3.72
CA LEU A 495 -8.09 -17.93 -3.02
C LEU A 495 -8.89 -16.82 -3.70
N LEU A 496 -8.90 -16.76 -5.03
CA LEU A 496 -9.69 -15.78 -5.77
C LEU A 496 -11.19 -16.03 -5.60
N ARG A 497 -11.63 -17.30 -5.62
CA ARG A 497 -13.02 -17.66 -5.31
C ARG A 497 -13.39 -17.31 -3.88
N LEU A 498 -12.51 -17.58 -2.90
CA LEU A 498 -12.69 -17.24 -1.48
C LEU A 498 -12.88 -15.73 -1.28
N VAL A 499 -12.09 -14.89 -1.94
CA VAL A 499 -12.30 -13.43 -1.91
C VAL A 499 -13.42 -12.95 -2.85
N GLY A 500 -14.26 -13.84 -3.35
CA GLY A 500 -15.45 -13.53 -4.14
C GLY A 500 -15.16 -12.97 -5.53
N VAL A 501 -13.98 -13.21 -6.12
CA VAL A 501 -13.65 -12.73 -7.47
C VAL A 501 -14.44 -13.54 -8.51
N LYS A 502 -15.29 -12.84 -9.27
CA LYS A 502 -16.06 -13.42 -10.38
C LYS A 502 -15.42 -13.16 -11.73
N TYR A 503 -14.82 -11.99 -11.92
CA TYR A 503 -14.19 -11.59 -13.17
C TYR A 503 -12.75 -11.12 -12.95
N LEU A 504 -11.87 -11.58 -13.83
CA LEU A 504 -10.49 -11.13 -13.95
C LEU A 504 -10.35 -10.38 -15.28
N PHE A 505 -9.96 -9.10 -15.18
CA PHE A 505 -9.68 -8.24 -16.32
C PHE A 505 -8.18 -8.05 -16.44
N PHE A 506 -7.62 -8.48 -17.57
CA PHE A 506 -6.22 -8.27 -17.91
C PHE A 506 -6.10 -7.29 -19.07
N SER A 507 -5.46 -6.15 -18.82
CA SER A 507 -5.24 -5.13 -19.85
C SER A 507 -3.79 -5.17 -20.35
N GLU A 508 -3.61 -5.44 -21.64
CA GLU A 508 -2.28 -5.44 -22.28
C GLU A 508 -1.71 -4.02 -22.46
N ASN A 509 -2.52 -2.98 -22.25
CA ASN A 509 -2.17 -1.57 -22.46
C ASN A 509 -2.24 -0.74 -21.16
N PHE A 510 -1.85 -1.33 -20.03
CA PHE A 510 -2.20 -0.77 -18.73
C PHE A 510 -1.37 0.45 -18.25
N SER A 511 -0.17 0.72 -18.77
CA SER A 511 0.71 1.74 -18.22
C SER A 511 0.90 2.99 -19.09
N ARG A 512 1.09 4.15 -18.44
CA ARG A 512 1.65 5.36 -19.08
C ARG A 512 3.07 5.13 -19.63
N ASP A 513 3.72 4.05 -19.20
CA ASP A 513 5.08 3.60 -19.57
C ASP A 513 5.10 2.43 -20.58
N ASN A 514 3.99 2.13 -21.25
CA ASN A 514 3.79 1.03 -22.22
C ASN A 514 4.80 0.98 -23.40
N HIS A 515 5.73 1.93 -23.51
CA HIS A 515 6.72 2.00 -24.59
C HIS A 515 7.93 1.09 -24.36
N LYS A 516 8.07 0.42 -23.21
CA LYS A 516 9.11 -0.59 -23.03
C LYS A 516 8.68 -1.90 -23.68
N LEU A 517 9.44 -2.36 -24.68
CA LEU A 517 9.27 -3.66 -25.35
C LEU A 517 9.07 -4.83 -24.36
N SER A 518 9.75 -4.79 -23.21
CA SER A 518 9.65 -5.80 -22.15
C SER A 518 8.24 -5.97 -21.56
N PHE A 519 7.43 -4.90 -21.50
CA PHE A 519 6.06 -5.00 -20.96
C PHE A 519 5.11 -5.67 -21.96
N GLN A 520 5.29 -5.43 -23.26
CA GLN A 520 4.45 -6.09 -24.28
C GLN A 520 4.71 -7.59 -24.32
N ASP A 521 5.97 -8.01 -24.18
CA ASP A 521 6.31 -9.43 -24.11
C ASP A 521 5.79 -10.08 -22.83
N TYR A 522 5.90 -9.39 -21.69
CA TYR A 522 5.26 -9.80 -20.44
C TYR A 522 3.74 -9.96 -20.60
N ALA A 523 3.06 -8.96 -21.16
CA ALA A 523 1.61 -8.99 -21.36
C ALA A 523 1.18 -10.17 -22.26
N ARG A 524 1.87 -10.39 -23.39
CA ARG A 524 1.59 -11.54 -24.28
C ARG A 524 1.83 -12.87 -23.59
N SER A 525 2.93 -13.00 -22.83
CA SER A 525 3.24 -14.23 -22.10
C SER A 525 2.19 -14.54 -21.04
N THR A 526 1.74 -13.52 -20.32
CA THR A 526 0.72 -13.62 -19.28
C THR A 526 -0.65 -13.96 -19.88
N THR A 527 -1.08 -13.29 -20.95
CA THR A 527 -2.33 -13.65 -21.66
C THR A 527 -2.31 -15.11 -22.11
N ARG A 528 -1.20 -15.59 -22.69
CA ARG A 528 -1.07 -17.01 -23.11
C ARG A 528 -1.13 -17.98 -21.94
N PHE A 529 -0.60 -17.59 -20.78
CA PHE A 529 -0.70 -18.39 -19.56
C PHE A 529 -2.14 -18.45 -19.06
N LEU A 530 -2.81 -17.30 -18.93
CA LEU A 530 -4.20 -17.21 -18.50
C LEU A 530 -5.14 -18.02 -19.40
N ASP A 531 -4.93 -17.98 -20.72
CA ASP A 531 -5.71 -18.74 -21.70
C ASP A 531 -5.60 -20.27 -21.53
N ARG A 532 -4.58 -20.78 -20.82
CA ARG A 532 -4.35 -22.22 -20.56
C ARG A 532 -4.92 -22.69 -19.22
N LEU A 533 -5.34 -21.78 -18.35
CA LEU A 533 -5.80 -22.14 -17.01
C LEU A 533 -7.22 -22.74 -17.08
N PRO A 534 -7.42 -23.98 -16.58
CA PRO A 534 -8.69 -24.69 -16.76
C PRO A 534 -9.86 -24.10 -15.96
N TRP A 535 -9.57 -23.32 -14.91
CA TRP A 535 -10.56 -22.68 -14.04
C TRP A 535 -10.95 -21.26 -14.49
N LEU A 536 -10.32 -20.73 -15.55
CA LEU A 536 -10.68 -19.46 -16.17
C LEU A 536 -11.44 -19.67 -17.48
N VAL A 537 -12.65 -19.14 -17.56
CA VAL A 537 -13.43 -19.13 -18.81
C VAL A 537 -13.24 -17.78 -19.50
N LYS A 538 -12.61 -17.77 -20.67
CA LYS A 538 -12.40 -16.54 -21.43
C LYS A 538 -13.74 -16.00 -21.97
N THR A 539 -14.10 -14.79 -21.56
CA THR A 539 -15.33 -14.09 -21.98
C THR A 539 -14.95 -12.73 -22.54
N GLN A 540 -14.55 -12.65 -23.82
CA GLN A 540 -14.06 -11.39 -24.38
C GLN A 540 -15.11 -10.27 -24.33
N THR A 541 -14.78 -9.16 -23.66
CA THR A 541 -15.64 -7.96 -23.55
C THR A 541 -14.88 -6.75 -24.09
N GLY A 542 -15.17 -6.37 -25.33
CA GLY A 542 -14.46 -5.32 -26.04
C GLY A 542 -12.99 -5.67 -26.31
N SER A 543 -12.09 -4.72 -26.04
CA SER A 543 -10.64 -4.83 -26.28
C SER A 543 -9.84 -5.34 -25.07
N ILE A 544 -10.49 -5.64 -23.95
CA ILE A 544 -9.83 -6.07 -22.71
C ILE A 544 -10.01 -7.58 -22.53
N ASN A 545 -8.92 -8.29 -22.28
CA ASN A 545 -8.98 -9.72 -21.99
C ASN A 545 -9.72 -9.92 -20.66
N THR A 546 -10.85 -10.62 -20.74
CA THR A 546 -11.76 -10.80 -19.60
C THR A 546 -11.96 -12.29 -19.41
N TYR A 547 -11.80 -12.73 -18.16
CA TYR A 547 -11.92 -14.13 -17.75
C TYR A 547 -12.92 -14.22 -16.61
N GLN A 548 -13.73 -15.26 -16.62
CA GLN A 548 -14.74 -15.53 -15.60
C GLN A 548 -14.34 -16.74 -14.76
N LEU A 549 -14.44 -16.58 -13.44
CA LEU A 549 -14.31 -17.65 -12.45
C LEU A 549 -15.71 -18.20 -12.13
N GLN A 550 -15.78 -19.49 -11.81
CA GLN A 550 -17.02 -20.15 -11.41
C GLN A 550 -17.14 -20.19 -9.89
N ASN A 551 -18.38 -20.10 -9.40
CA ASN A 551 -18.72 -20.23 -7.98
C ASN A 551 -17.86 -19.36 -7.04
N PRO A 552 -17.84 -18.02 -7.23
CA PRO A 552 -17.23 -17.10 -6.26
C PRO A 552 -18.00 -17.15 -4.94
N GLN A 553 -17.29 -16.93 -3.84
CA GLN A 553 -17.89 -16.93 -2.51
C GLN A 553 -18.68 -15.64 -2.24
N ASP A 554 -19.83 -15.78 -1.60
CA ASP A 554 -20.73 -14.67 -1.27
C ASP A 554 -20.17 -13.72 -0.21
N LYS A 555 -20.90 -12.62 0.02
CA LYS A 555 -20.53 -11.60 1.01
C LYS A 555 -20.52 -12.18 2.43
N PHE A 556 -21.47 -13.06 2.72
CA PHE A 556 -21.59 -13.78 3.96
C PHE A 556 -21.72 -15.26 3.65
N THR A 557 -20.90 -16.07 4.31
CA THR A 557 -20.92 -17.52 4.15
C THR A 557 -20.89 -18.17 5.51
N SER A 558 -21.78 -19.13 5.74
CA SER A 558 -21.83 -19.90 6.96
C SER A 558 -21.20 -21.27 6.79
N PHE A 559 -20.52 -21.71 7.85
CA PHE A 559 -19.79 -22.96 7.93
C PHE A 559 -20.18 -23.70 9.21
N ASP A 560 -20.23 -25.02 9.13
CA ASP A 560 -20.57 -25.84 10.28
C ASP A 560 -19.37 -26.15 11.18
N LYS A 561 -18.18 -26.17 10.59
CA LYS A 561 -16.93 -26.63 11.20
C LYS A 561 -15.89 -25.52 11.15
N LEU A 562 -15.05 -25.44 12.18
CA LEU A 562 -13.91 -24.54 12.26
C LEU A 562 -12.63 -25.34 12.47
N PHE A 563 -11.61 -25.07 11.66
CA PHE A 563 -10.30 -25.67 11.83
C PHE A 563 -9.35 -24.69 12.53
N LEU A 564 -8.72 -25.13 13.61
CA LEU A 564 -7.66 -24.43 14.30
C LEU A 564 -6.34 -24.99 13.79
N ILE A 565 -5.59 -24.15 13.10
CA ILE A 565 -4.34 -24.54 12.47
C ILE A 565 -3.18 -24.11 13.36
N ASP A 566 -2.34 -25.08 13.67
CA ASP A 566 -1.14 -24.99 14.47
C ASP A 566 0.06 -25.45 13.66
N GLY A 567 0.65 -24.58 12.85
CA GLY A 567 1.72 -25.00 11.95
C GLY A 567 2.17 -23.93 10.96
N SER A 568 3.19 -24.28 10.16
CA SER A 568 3.73 -23.45 9.08
C SER A 568 2.72 -23.27 7.95
N GLN A 569 3.03 -22.34 7.05
CA GLN A 569 2.15 -21.94 5.95
C GLN A 569 2.09 -22.97 4.81
N ASP A 570 2.88 -24.05 4.85
CA ASP A 570 2.83 -25.15 3.87
C ASP A 570 1.51 -25.93 3.94
N ILE A 571 0.78 -25.78 5.05
CA ILE A 571 -0.50 -26.45 5.28
C ILE A 571 -1.56 -26.13 4.21
N TYR A 572 -1.49 -24.96 3.55
CA TYR A 572 -2.39 -24.64 2.44
C TYR A 572 -2.20 -25.60 1.26
N GLN A 573 -0.95 -25.94 0.95
CA GLN A 573 -0.60 -26.86 -0.14
C GLN A 573 -0.94 -28.30 0.27
N GLU A 574 -0.62 -28.68 1.50
CA GLU A 574 -0.88 -30.03 2.01
C GLU A 574 -2.38 -30.33 2.12
N LEU A 575 -3.19 -29.40 2.64
CA LEU A 575 -4.64 -29.59 2.74
C LEU A 575 -5.32 -29.60 1.38
N GLN A 576 -4.77 -28.91 0.37
CA GLN A 576 -5.26 -29.00 -1.00
C GLN A 576 -5.01 -30.40 -1.61
N GLN A 577 -3.86 -31.02 -1.30
CA GLN A 577 -3.59 -32.39 -1.75
C GLN A 577 -4.59 -33.40 -1.18
N VAL A 578 -5.09 -33.15 0.03
CA VAL A 578 -6.10 -33.99 0.69
C VAL A 578 -7.52 -33.66 0.21
N GLN A 579 -7.85 -32.37 0.08
CA GLN A 579 -9.14 -31.88 -0.42
C GLN A 579 -8.91 -30.69 -1.37
N PRO A 580 -9.08 -30.88 -2.69
CA PRO A 580 -8.77 -29.85 -3.70
C PRO A 580 -9.55 -28.53 -3.58
N GLU A 581 -10.64 -28.49 -2.81
CA GLU A 581 -11.46 -27.29 -2.56
C GLU A 581 -11.48 -26.86 -1.07
N PHE A 582 -10.45 -27.26 -0.30
CA PHE A 582 -10.39 -27.04 1.15
C PHE A 582 -10.69 -25.59 1.56
N LEU A 583 -10.13 -24.59 0.87
CA LEU A 583 -10.24 -23.18 1.28
C LEU A 583 -11.63 -22.58 1.04
N THR A 584 -12.30 -23.02 -0.02
CA THR A 584 -13.66 -22.57 -0.34
C THR A 584 -14.72 -23.31 0.46
N LYS A 585 -14.40 -24.52 0.93
CA LYS A 585 -15.34 -25.36 1.70
C LYS A 585 -15.23 -25.17 3.19
N ASN A 586 -14.04 -24.91 3.73
CA ASN A 586 -13.79 -24.84 5.17
C ASN A 586 -13.30 -23.48 5.60
N VAL A 587 -13.57 -23.13 6.86
CA VAL A 587 -13.00 -21.96 7.54
C VAL A 587 -11.98 -22.39 8.58
N PHE A 588 -10.90 -21.63 8.71
CA PHE A 588 -9.90 -21.87 9.73
C PHE A 588 -9.38 -20.59 10.39
N LEU A 589 -8.82 -20.77 11.58
CA LEU A 589 -8.08 -19.77 12.34
C LEU A 589 -6.69 -20.32 12.65
N PHE A 590 -5.68 -19.46 12.62
CA PHE A 590 -4.38 -19.83 13.15
C PHE A 590 -4.37 -19.64 14.67
N LEU A 591 -3.86 -20.62 15.40
CA LEU A 591 -3.77 -20.54 16.87
C LEU A 591 -2.90 -19.38 17.34
N ASP A 592 -1.85 -19.05 16.59
CA ASP A 592 -0.92 -17.96 16.89
C ASP A 592 -1.55 -16.55 16.75
N GLN A 593 -2.77 -16.44 16.20
CA GLN A 593 -3.50 -15.18 16.07
C GLN A 593 -4.55 -14.97 17.17
N LEU A 594 -4.73 -15.96 18.06
CA LEU A 594 -5.77 -15.94 19.08
C LEU A 594 -5.19 -15.64 20.46
N HIS A 595 -5.81 -14.66 21.15
CA HIS A 595 -5.57 -14.49 22.57
C HIS A 595 -6.11 -15.71 23.34
N PRO A 596 -5.43 -16.20 24.41
CA PRO A 596 -5.80 -17.44 25.07
C PRO A 596 -7.20 -17.40 25.68
N SER A 597 -7.64 -16.24 26.17
CA SER A 597 -9.02 -16.09 26.66
C SER A 597 -10.07 -16.24 25.55
N VAL A 598 -9.74 -15.84 24.32
CA VAL A 598 -10.60 -16.01 23.14
C VAL A 598 -10.62 -17.47 22.73
N LEU A 599 -9.46 -18.13 22.71
CA LEU A 599 -9.34 -19.57 22.44
C LEU A 599 -10.14 -20.40 23.46
N GLU A 600 -10.02 -20.07 24.75
CA GLU A 600 -10.77 -20.73 25.82
C GLU A 600 -12.28 -20.59 25.61
N LYS A 601 -12.76 -19.35 25.37
CA LYS A 601 -14.18 -19.08 25.12
C LYS A 601 -14.69 -19.79 23.85
N LEU A 602 -13.86 -19.86 22.81
CA LEU A 602 -14.18 -20.53 21.55
C LEU A 602 -14.38 -22.04 21.77
N ILE A 603 -13.46 -22.67 22.49
CA ILE A 603 -13.52 -24.11 22.82
C ILE A 603 -14.71 -24.42 23.73
N ASP A 604 -14.91 -23.62 24.79
CA ASP A 604 -16.00 -23.81 25.73
C ASP A 604 -17.38 -23.66 25.06
N THR A 605 -17.47 -22.87 23.99
CA THR A 605 -18.73 -22.63 23.26
C THR A 605 -19.01 -23.69 22.18
N ASN A 606 -18.00 -24.19 21.47
CA ASN A 606 -18.18 -24.94 20.22
C ASN A 606 -17.29 -26.20 20.07
N SER A 607 -16.89 -26.82 21.18
CA SER A 607 -15.95 -27.96 21.21
C SER A 607 -16.26 -29.11 20.23
N GLY A 608 -17.53 -29.43 19.99
CA GLY A 608 -17.95 -30.50 19.07
C GLY A 608 -17.80 -30.19 17.57
N LYS A 609 -17.48 -28.93 17.22
CA LYS A 609 -17.43 -28.42 15.84
C LYS A 609 -16.09 -27.79 15.49
N ILE A 610 -15.15 -27.84 16.42
CA ILE A 610 -13.79 -27.33 16.29
C ILE A 610 -12.84 -28.50 16.09
N PHE A 611 -12.02 -28.42 15.05
CA PHE A 611 -10.98 -29.39 14.74
C PHE A 611 -9.62 -28.73 14.84
N VAL A 612 -8.64 -29.39 15.42
CA VAL A 612 -7.27 -28.86 15.54
C VAL A 612 -6.35 -29.63 14.61
N ILE A 613 -5.58 -28.94 13.78
CA ILE A 613 -4.53 -29.54 12.95
C ILE A 613 -3.20 -28.99 13.44
N SER A 614 -2.32 -29.86 13.93
CA SER A 614 -1.02 -29.48 14.49
C SER A 614 0.10 -30.35 13.97
N SER A 615 1.34 -29.85 13.92
CA SER A 615 2.52 -30.66 13.58
C SER A 615 2.76 -31.79 14.58
N SER A 616 2.63 -31.52 15.88
CA SER A 616 2.82 -32.52 16.95
C SER A 616 2.11 -32.14 18.25
N LYS A 617 1.91 -33.12 19.13
CA LYS A 617 1.31 -32.89 20.45
C LYS A 617 2.09 -31.89 21.30
N GLU A 618 3.42 -31.92 21.20
CA GLU A 618 4.29 -31.01 21.94
C GLU A 618 4.25 -29.60 21.33
N ASP A 619 4.21 -29.48 19.99
CA ASP A 619 4.06 -28.18 19.31
C ASP A 619 2.73 -27.52 19.67
N LEU A 620 1.62 -28.27 19.65
CA LEU A 620 0.31 -27.77 20.06
C LEU A 620 0.33 -27.25 21.49
N ARG A 621 0.85 -28.06 22.41
CA ARG A 621 0.97 -27.71 23.83
C ARG A 621 1.79 -26.43 24.02
N LEU A 622 2.93 -26.32 23.35
CA LEU A 622 3.86 -25.20 23.52
C LEU A 622 3.35 -23.95 22.79
N ASN A 623 2.71 -24.07 21.63
CA ASN A 623 2.15 -22.92 20.90
C ASN A 623 0.94 -22.32 21.64
N ILE A 624 0.12 -23.14 22.31
CA ILE A 624 -0.93 -22.66 23.23
C ILE A 624 -0.32 -21.98 24.47
N ALA A 625 0.84 -22.42 24.93
CA ALA A 625 1.55 -21.79 26.03
C ALA A 625 2.24 -20.47 25.64
N ASN A 626 2.48 -20.23 24.34
CA ASN A 626 3.35 -19.19 23.79
C ASN A 626 2.72 -17.81 23.61
N ILE A 627 1.98 -17.30 24.60
CA ILE A 627 1.24 -16.03 24.44
C ILE A 627 1.96 -14.79 25.00
N ASN A 628 3.01 -14.96 25.80
CA ASN A 628 3.80 -13.82 26.29
C ASN A 628 5.27 -13.96 25.83
N THR A 629 5.64 -13.23 24.79
CA THR A 629 7.03 -13.11 24.34
C THR A 629 7.76 -12.02 25.13
N THR A 630 8.91 -12.35 25.72
CA THR A 630 9.86 -11.40 26.33
C THR A 630 10.89 -10.95 25.30
N ASN A 631 10.80 -9.72 24.77
CA ASN A 631 11.71 -9.22 23.73
C ASN A 631 13.21 -9.39 24.10
N ALA A 632 14.06 -9.65 23.11
CA ALA A 632 15.51 -9.71 23.30
C ALA A 632 16.06 -8.35 23.75
N LEU A 633 17.01 -8.35 24.70
CA LEU A 633 17.63 -7.12 25.23
C LEU A 633 18.67 -6.53 24.27
N GLU A 634 19.28 -7.36 23.43
CA GLU A 634 20.28 -6.99 22.42
C GLU A 634 20.00 -7.78 21.14
N SER A 635 20.00 -7.10 19.99
CA SER A 635 19.85 -7.73 18.67
C SER A 635 21.22 -7.87 18.00
N GLY A 636 21.44 -9.02 17.33
CA GLY A 636 22.57 -9.18 16.41
C GLY A 636 22.47 -8.23 15.22
N ASN A 637 23.51 -8.16 14.37
CA ASN A 637 23.57 -7.25 13.21
C ASN A 637 22.38 -7.39 12.23
N TRP A 638 21.63 -8.49 12.30
CA TRP A 638 20.51 -8.85 11.43
C TRP A 638 19.14 -8.73 12.14
N GLY A 639 19.08 -8.20 13.38
CA GLY A 639 17.87 -8.27 14.21
C GLY A 639 16.89 -7.09 14.09
N GLU A 640 15.61 -7.48 14.00
CA GLU A 640 14.35 -6.71 13.98
C GLU A 640 14.20 -5.61 12.92
N LYS A 641 13.56 -5.98 11.80
CA LYS A 641 12.79 -5.06 10.95
C LYS A 641 11.45 -5.71 10.58
N SER A 642 10.47 -5.58 11.48
CA SER A 642 9.10 -6.09 11.31
C SER A 642 8.46 -5.68 9.99
N ASP A 643 8.78 -4.47 9.51
CA ASP A 643 8.09 -3.84 8.39
C ASP A 643 8.58 -4.34 7.01
N GLN A 644 9.63 -5.17 7.00
CA GLN A 644 10.25 -5.73 5.79
C GLN A 644 10.23 -7.27 5.80
N SER A 645 9.35 -7.90 6.57
CA SER A 645 9.36 -9.35 6.73
C SER A 645 9.21 -10.12 5.42
N ALA A 646 8.46 -9.59 4.46
CA ALA A 646 8.31 -10.18 3.12
C ALA A 646 9.61 -10.07 2.30
N ASP A 647 10.21 -8.88 2.25
CA ASP A 647 11.49 -8.64 1.58
C ASP A 647 12.61 -9.50 2.16
N TRP A 648 12.56 -9.73 3.47
CA TRP A 648 13.51 -10.54 4.21
C TRP A 648 13.36 -12.04 3.97
N ILE A 649 12.12 -12.57 4.07
CA ILE A 649 11.82 -13.96 3.71
C ILE A 649 12.26 -14.23 2.27
N GLN A 650 12.03 -13.27 1.38
CA GLN A 650 12.42 -13.35 -0.02
C GLN A 650 13.95 -13.33 -0.23
N LEU A 651 14.68 -12.49 0.51
CA LEU A 651 16.16 -12.50 0.52
C LEU A 651 16.71 -13.86 1.00
N LEU A 652 16.11 -14.44 2.05
CA LEU A 652 16.51 -15.75 2.56
C LEU A 652 16.22 -16.88 1.58
N LYS A 653 15.11 -16.79 0.81
CA LYS A 653 14.80 -17.70 -0.31
C LYS A 653 15.82 -17.57 -1.45
N GLU A 654 16.13 -16.34 -1.87
CA GLU A 654 17.13 -16.06 -2.93
C GLU A 654 18.53 -16.57 -2.56
N GLN A 655 18.89 -16.54 -1.28
CA GLN A 655 20.15 -17.09 -0.79
C GLN A 655 20.12 -18.61 -0.59
N SER A 656 19.00 -19.27 -0.91
CA SER A 656 18.74 -20.71 -0.68
C SER A 656 18.95 -21.13 0.78
N VAL A 657 18.63 -20.23 1.71
CA VAL A 657 18.71 -20.47 3.17
C VAL A 657 17.39 -21.02 3.71
N LEU A 658 16.28 -20.69 3.05
CA LEU A 658 14.94 -21.20 3.32
C LEU A 658 14.37 -21.87 2.07
N LEU A 659 13.93 -23.12 2.20
CA LEU A 659 13.15 -23.83 1.18
C LEU A 659 11.64 -23.57 1.34
N HIS A 660 11.20 -23.22 2.56
CA HIS A 660 9.79 -23.02 2.91
C HIS A 660 9.53 -21.62 3.48
N SER A 661 8.35 -21.08 3.20
CA SER A 661 7.88 -19.82 3.79
C SER A 661 7.19 -20.12 5.11
N ASP A 662 7.82 -19.78 6.23
CA ASP A 662 7.19 -19.86 7.54
C ASP A 662 7.10 -18.46 8.17
N ARG A 663 5.91 -18.06 8.64
CA ARG A 663 5.69 -16.86 9.46
C ARG A 663 6.56 -16.89 10.72
N GLN A 664 6.96 -18.07 11.20
CA GLN A 664 7.86 -18.17 12.34
C GLN A 664 9.21 -17.50 12.07
N VAL A 665 9.63 -17.40 10.81
CA VAL A 665 10.82 -16.65 10.37
C VAL A 665 10.67 -15.15 10.65
N SER A 666 9.50 -14.55 10.41
CA SER A 666 9.33 -13.09 10.57
C SER A 666 9.31 -12.59 12.02
N GLN A 667 9.13 -13.50 12.99
CA GLN A 667 9.18 -13.21 14.43
C GLN A 667 10.43 -13.80 15.11
N SER A 668 11.42 -14.21 14.31
CA SER A 668 12.67 -14.79 14.82
C SER A 668 13.79 -13.76 14.80
N VAL A 669 14.71 -13.91 15.75
CA VAL A 669 16.00 -13.23 15.72
C VAL A 669 16.98 -14.13 14.97
N PHE A 670 17.65 -13.57 13.96
CA PHE A 670 18.61 -14.28 13.14
C PHE A 670 20.03 -13.99 13.60
N PHE A 671 20.81 -15.04 13.74
CA PHE A 671 22.25 -14.94 13.65
C PHE A 671 22.66 -14.87 12.18
N SER A 672 23.66 -14.04 11.88
CA SER A 672 24.35 -14.10 10.59
C SER A 672 25.22 -15.36 10.52
N THR A 673 25.95 -15.55 9.42
CA THR A 673 26.92 -16.66 9.32
C THR A 673 28.23 -16.39 10.08
N ILE A 674 28.34 -15.25 10.79
CA ILE A 674 29.54 -14.83 11.52
C ILE A 674 29.57 -15.49 12.91
N PRO A 675 30.61 -16.27 13.25
CA PRO A 675 30.80 -16.81 14.59
C PRO A 675 30.99 -15.74 15.66
N GLY A 676 30.47 -15.99 16.86
CA GLY A 676 30.64 -15.16 18.06
C GLY A 676 29.54 -14.11 18.29
N GLU A 677 28.52 -14.04 17.43
CA GLU A 677 27.34 -13.20 17.68
C GLU A 677 26.56 -13.69 18.90
N LYS A 678 26.04 -12.77 19.70
CA LYS A 678 25.35 -13.09 20.96
C LYS A 678 23.97 -12.44 21.05
N LEU A 679 23.02 -13.15 21.66
CA LEU A 679 21.69 -12.66 22.01
C LEU A 679 21.45 -12.86 23.50
N LYS A 680 20.89 -11.87 24.18
CA LYS A 680 20.57 -11.93 25.60
C LYS A 680 19.09 -11.76 25.85
N PHE A 681 18.55 -12.60 26.73
CA PHE A 681 17.16 -12.57 27.15
C PHE A 681 17.07 -12.52 28.68
N GLU A 682 16.26 -11.61 29.19
CA GLU A 682 15.89 -11.56 30.61
C GLU A 682 14.78 -12.58 30.85
N LEU A 683 14.99 -13.48 31.81
CA LEU A 683 14.06 -14.56 32.13
C LEU A 683 13.69 -14.52 33.61
N GLU A 684 12.41 -14.75 33.93
CA GLU A 684 12.02 -14.87 35.33
C GLU A 684 12.63 -16.14 35.97
N PRO A 685 13.26 -16.03 37.16
CA PRO A 685 13.89 -17.17 37.80
C PRO A 685 12.87 -18.22 38.26
N LYS A 686 13.29 -19.49 38.28
CA LYS A 686 12.53 -20.66 38.78
C LYS A 686 11.32 -21.10 37.92
N LYS A 687 11.24 -20.70 36.66
CA LYS A 687 10.25 -21.21 35.68
C LYS A 687 10.92 -22.07 34.61
N GLU A 688 10.25 -23.12 34.12
CA GLU A 688 10.77 -23.88 32.98
C GLU A 688 10.75 -23.02 31.72
N ALA A 689 11.89 -22.97 31.01
CA ALA A 689 12.08 -22.22 29.78
C ALA A 689 12.39 -23.14 28.59
N TYR A 690 11.84 -22.77 27.43
CA TYR A 690 11.99 -23.47 26.15
C TYR A 690 12.45 -22.47 25.08
N LEU A 691 13.32 -22.90 24.17
CA LEU A 691 13.80 -22.11 23.05
C LEU A 691 13.31 -22.73 21.75
N LYS A 692 12.75 -21.95 20.82
CA LYS A 692 12.46 -22.48 19.48
C LYS A 692 13.65 -22.16 18.57
N LEU A 693 14.33 -23.20 18.10
CA LEU A 693 15.45 -23.09 17.17
C LEU A 693 14.99 -23.54 15.78
N PHE A 694 15.48 -22.85 14.74
CA PHE A 694 15.27 -23.24 13.36
C PHE A 694 16.34 -24.23 12.93
N PHE A 695 15.90 -25.39 12.45
CA PHE A 695 16.76 -26.44 11.94
C PHE A 695 16.70 -26.42 10.40
N ASN A 696 17.85 -26.36 9.73
CA ASN A 696 17.92 -26.36 8.26
C ASN A 696 19.26 -26.91 7.73
N ARG A 697 19.40 -26.99 6.39
CA ARG A 697 20.58 -27.59 5.74
C ARG A 697 21.87 -26.79 5.96
N ARG A 698 21.75 -25.48 6.18
CA ARG A 698 22.86 -24.55 6.44
C ARG A 698 23.01 -24.23 7.93
N GLY A 699 22.34 -25.00 8.78
CA GLY A 699 22.34 -24.87 10.23
C GLY A 699 23.72 -25.11 10.77
N GLY A 700 23.99 -24.53 11.93
CA GLY A 700 25.24 -24.71 12.65
C GLY A 700 25.03 -24.89 14.14
N ASP A 701 26.06 -24.61 14.91
CA ASP A 701 26.06 -24.82 16.35
C ASP A 701 25.62 -23.54 17.08
N VAL A 702 24.57 -23.65 17.89
CA VAL A 702 24.12 -22.60 18.80
C VAL A 702 24.56 -22.96 20.22
N GLY A 703 25.39 -22.10 20.81
CA GLY A 703 25.75 -22.17 22.22
C GLY A 703 24.65 -21.51 23.07
N ILE A 704 24.13 -22.23 24.05
CA ILE A 704 23.15 -21.75 25.02
C ILE A 704 23.83 -21.70 26.38
N THR A 705 24.03 -20.50 26.91
CA THR A 705 24.59 -20.28 28.25
C THR A 705 23.47 -19.84 29.18
N SER A 706 23.26 -20.61 30.25
CA SER A 706 22.27 -20.30 31.29
C SER A 706 22.88 -20.53 32.67
N GLY A 707 22.16 -20.16 33.74
CA GLY A 707 22.56 -20.46 35.13
C GLY A 707 22.75 -21.96 35.46
N LEU A 708 22.38 -22.88 34.54
CA LEU A 708 22.60 -24.32 34.65
C LEU A 708 23.87 -24.83 33.93
N GLY A 709 24.57 -23.97 33.18
CA GLY A 709 25.75 -24.32 32.38
C GLY A 709 25.60 -23.99 30.88
N LYS A 710 26.64 -24.29 30.10
CA LYS A 710 26.68 -24.09 28.64
C LYS A 710 26.30 -25.39 27.91
N GLN A 711 25.24 -25.34 27.10
CA GLN A 711 24.81 -26.40 26.20
C GLN A 711 25.09 -26.00 24.74
N ILE A 712 25.46 -26.93 23.87
CA ILE A 712 25.63 -26.68 22.44
C ILE A 712 24.58 -27.49 21.68
N ILE A 713 23.89 -26.85 20.75
CA ILE A 713 22.86 -27.48 19.93
C ILE A 713 23.23 -27.34 18.46
N ASN A 714 23.30 -28.47 17.77
CA ASN A 714 23.48 -28.49 16.33
C ASN A 714 22.12 -28.36 15.63
N THR A 715 21.94 -27.33 14.83
CA THR A 715 20.68 -27.04 14.11
C THR A 715 20.67 -27.59 12.69
N LYS A 716 21.68 -28.37 12.30
CA LYS A 716 21.76 -28.89 10.93
C LYS A 716 20.73 -30.01 10.71
N SER A 717 19.86 -29.82 9.73
CA SER A 717 18.78 -30.76 9.38
C SER A 717 18.51 -30.74 7.87
N PHE A 718 17.97 -31.83 7.32
CA PHE A 718 17.51 -31.86 5.93
C PHE A 718 16.11 -31.25 5.73
N GLU A 719 15.35 -31.17 6.84
CA GLU A 719 14.02 -30.57 6.92
C GLU A 719 14.10 -29.20 7.57
N ASP A 720 13.59 -28.19 6.88
CA ASP A 720 13.50 -26.81 7.37
C ASP A 720 12.34 -26.70 8.36
N SER A 721 12.63 -26.69 9.66
CA SER A 721 11.59 -26.66 10.69
C SER A 721 12.03 -25.98 11.97
N PHE A 722 11.12 -25.23 12.60
CA PHE A 722 11.31 -24.74 13.96
C PHE A 722 10.97 -25.84 14.95
N ARG A 723 11.90 -26.15 15.86
CA ARG A 723 11.70 -27.15 16.92
C ARG A 723 11.99 -26.54 18.28
N TRP A 724 11.19 -26.93 19.26
CA TRP A 724 11.38 -26.53 20.64
C TRP A 724 12.51 -27.33 21.30
N VAL A 725 13.39 -26.64 22.00
CA VAL A 725 14.45 -27.20 22.82
C VAL A 725 14.27 -26.74 24.25
N LYS A 726 14.24 -27.70 25.19
CA LYS A 726 14.17 -27.43 26.61
C LYS A 726 15.49 -26.82 27.10
N ILE A 727 15.43 -25.65 27.73
CA ILE A 727 16.59 -24.94 28.32
C ILE A 727 16.75 -25.31 29.81
N GLY A 728 15.66 -25.73 30.47
CA GLY A 728 15.63 -26.05 31.90
C GLY A 728 15.05 -24.92 32.74
N VAL A 729 15.37 -24.88 34.04
CA VAL A 729 14.95 -23.83 34.98
C VAL A 729 16.10 -22.82 35.12
N PRO A 730 16.05 -21.64 34.48
CA PRO A 730 17.16 -20.71 34.50
C PRO A 730 17.34 -20.10 35.91
N GLY A 731 18.61 -19.97 36.31
CA GLY A 731 19.01 -19.29 37.55
C GLY A 731 19.19 -17.77 37.39
N GLU A 732 19.50 -17.29 36.17
CA GLU A 732 19.79 -15.90 35.76
C GLU A 732 19.53 -15.75 34.23
N ASP A 733 19.95 -14.63 33.61
CA ASP A 733 19.82 -14.29 32.17
C ASP A 733 20.25 -15.43 31.22
N LEU A 734 19.55 -15.54 30.07
CA LEU A 734 19.86 -16.47 29.00
C LEU A 734 20.73 -15.79 27.93
N GLU A 735 21.92 -16.32 27.68
CA GLU A 735 22.80 -15.86 26.59
C GLU A 735 22.91 -16.94 25.51
N LEU A 736 22.57 -16.60 24.27
CA LEU A 736 22.78 -17.43 23.09
C LEU A 736 24.00 -16.92 22.34
N GLU A 737 24.82 -17.83 21.82
CA GLU A 737 26.02 -17.54 21.03
C GLU A 737 25.98 -18.33 19.72
N ASN A 738 26.13 -17.65 18.59
CA ASN A 738 26.34 -18.32 17.31
C ASN A 738 27.76 -18.88 17.24
N ILE A 739 27.93 -20.19 17.34
CA ILE A 739 29.27 -20.80 17.27
C ILE A 739 29.70 -20.93 15.80
N ASN A 740 28.78 -21.31 14.91
CA ASN A 740 28.99 -21.35 13.46
C ASN A 740 27.64 -21.47 12.72
N GLY A 741 27.68 -21.22 11.41
CA GLY A 741 26.54 -21.47 10.52
C GLY A 741 25.43 -20.42 10.64
N PHE A 742 24.35 -20.64 9.89
CA PHE A 742 23.15 -19.81 9.96
C PHE A 742 22.21 -20.39 11.01
N ASN A 743 21.75 -19.55 11.93
CA ASN A 743 20.86 -19.97 13.01
C ASN A 743 19.74 -18.94 13.17
N ALA A 744 18.50 -19.40 13.27
CA ALA A 744 17.37 -18.55 13.61
C ALA A 744 16.75 -19.02 14.93
N VAL A 745 16.44 -18.06 15.80
CA VAL A 745 15.98 -18.33 17.15
C VAL A 745 14.75 -17.49 17.46
N LYS A 746 13.72 -18.12 18.02
CA LYS A 746 12.63 -17.38 18.64
C LYS A 746 12.92 -17.08 20.09
N THR A 747 12.27 -16.02 20.55
CA THR A 747 12.17 -15.63 21.94
C THR A 747 11.92 -16.83 22.85
N PRO A 748 12.69 -17.00 23.94
CA PRO A 748 12.48 -18.08 24.89
C PRO A 748 11.09 -17.99 25.51
N LEU A 749 10.40 -19.12 25.55
CA LEU A 749 9.09 -19.29 26.16
C LEU A 749 9.25 -19.78 27.60
N GLN A 750 8.67 -19.04 28.55
CA GLN A 750 8.47 -19.54 29.91
C GLN A 750 7.05 -20.07 30.08
N ILE A 751 6.92 -21.32 30.55
CA ILE A 751 5.60 -21.92 30.75
C ILE A 751 4.85 -21.13 31.84
N ASN A 752 3.72 -20.53 31.46
CA ASN A 752 2.80 -19.92 32.42
C ASN A 752 1.92 -21.02 33.03
N PRO A 753 1.99 -21.29 34.36
CA PRO A 753 1.17 -22.30 35.01
C PRO A 753 -0.34 -22.08 34.80
N ASN A 754 -0.77 -20.84 34.61
CA ASN A 754 -2.18 -20.49 34.43
C ASN A 754 -2.75 -20.96 33.07
N LEU A 755 -1.90 -21.31 32.09
CA LEU A 755 -2.32 -21.83 30.78
C LEU A 755 -2.42 -23.37 30.76
N LEU A 756 -1.99 -24.06 31.82
CA LEU A 756 -2.08 -25.53 31.91
C LEU A 756 -3.54 -26.01 31.82
N THR A 757 -4.48 -25.25 32.36
CA THR A 757 -5.92 -25.53 32.26
C THR A 757 -6.43 -25.40 30.83
N LEU A 758 -5.97 -24.40 30.07
CA LEU A 758 -6.33 -24.22 28.66
C LEU A 758 -5.73 -25.32 27.79
N ILE A 759 -4.47 -25.71 28.04
CA ILE A 759 -3.81 -26.84 27.37
C ILE A 759 -4.59 -28.14 27.63
N ALA A 760 -5.03 -28.36 28.87
CA ALA A 760 -5.86 -29.50 29.22
C ALA A 760 -7.21 -29.46 28.49
N LYS A 761 -7.87 -28.30 28.42
CA LYS A 761 -9.12 -28.10 27.65
C LYS A 761 -8.96 -28.40 26.16
N VAL A 762 -7.90 -27.89 25.52
CA VAL A 762 -7.59 -28.20 24.11
C VAL A 762 -7.31 -29.69 23.93
N SER A 763 -6.53 -30.29 24.83
CA SER A 763 -6.22 -31.73 24.79
C SER A 763 -7.47 -32.61 24.97
N ASN A 764 -8.49 -32.10 25.67
CA ASN A 764 -9.78 -32.77 25.84
C ASN A 764 -10.69 -32.73 24.60
N LEU A 765 -10.30 -32.04 23.52
CA LEU A 765 -10.96 -32.17 22.21
C LEU A 765 -10.81 -33.59 21.62
N GLY A 766 -9.91 -34.42 22.15
CA GLY A 766 -9.87 -35.87 21.92
C GLY A 766 -9.79 -36.23 20.43
N GLN A 767 -10.88 -36.80 19.89
CA GLN A 767 -10.99 -37.24 18.49
C GLN A 767 -10.95 -36.10 17.45
N ASN A 768 -11.00 -34.83 17.87
CA ASN A 768 -10.98 -33.67 16.98
C ASN A 768 -9.58 -33.05 16.80
N ILE A 769 -8.51 -33.69 17.29
CA ILE A 769 -7.12 -33.23 17.11
C ILE A 769 -6.40 -34.15 16.12
N TYR A 770 -5.78 -33.56 15.11
CA TYR A 770 -5.01 -34.24 14.07
C TYR A 770 -3.56 -33.78 14.10
N TYR A 771 -2.63 -34.74 14.18
CA TYR A 771 -1.19 -34.48 14.18
C TYR A 771 -0.56 -34.79 12.81
N GLN A 772 0.26 -33.88 12.31
CA GLN A 772 0.83 -33.90 10.95
C GLN A 772 1.90 -34.97 10.76
N LYS A 773 2.52 -35.48 11.85
CA LYS A 773 3.55 -36.54 11.78
C LYS A 773 3.08 -37.85 11.10
N SER A 774 1.78 -38.00 10.85
CA SER A 774 1.15 -39.08 10.08
C SER A 774 0.77 -38.73 8.63
N ILE A 775 1.14 -37.54 8.14
CA ILE A 775 0.84 -37.09 6.77
C ILE A 775 2.02 -37.41 5.86
N THR A 776 2.12 -38.68 5.46
CA THR A 776 2.83 -39.06 4.25
C THR A 776 1.83 -39.78 3.36
N LEU A 777 1.12 -39.03 2.52
CA LEU A 777 0.17 -39.61 1.59
C LEU A 777 0.70 -39.63 0.16
N LYS A 778 0.58 -40.83 -0.40
CA LYS A 778 0.86 -41.18 -1.79
C LYS A 778 0.00 -40.35 -2.72
N SER A 779 0.63 -39.75 -3.72
CA SER A 779 -0.05 -38.94 -4.72
C SER A 779 -1.07 -39.76 -5.51
N ALA A 780 -2.24 -39.16 -5.71
CA ALA A 780 -3.16 -39.54 -6.77
C ALA A 780 -2.91 -38.61 -7.98
N SER A 781 -2.56 -39.23 -9.10
CA SER A 781 -2.78 -38.75 -10.47
C SER A 781 -2.42 -37.29 -10.80
N THR A 782 -1.18 -36.89 -10.48
CA THR A 782 -0.48 -35.82 -11.21
C THR A 782 0.80 -36.42 -11.79
N PRO A 783 1.25 -36.01 -12.99
CA PRO A 783 2.57 -36.41 -13.47
C PRO A 783 3.59 -35.94 -12.43
N ILE A 784 4.37 -36.87 -11.89
CA ILE A 784 5.47 -36.54 -10.99
C ILE A 784 6.53 -35.86 -11.86
N ILE A 785 6.51 -34.53 -11.88
CA ILE A 785 7.60 -33.72 -12.40
C ILE A 785 8.70 -33.81 -11.35
N PHE A 786 9.69 -34.67 -11.59
CA PHE A 786 10.88 -34.69 -10.77
C PHE A 786 11.79 -33.58 -11.27
N GLU A 787 11.90 -32.49 -10.50
CA GLU A 787 12.77 -31.36 -10.82
C GLU A 787 13.99 -31.39 -9.90
N GLN A 788 15.18 -31.50 -10.48
CA GLN A 788 16.43 -31.47 -9.71
C GLN A 788 17.37 -30.39 -10.24
N ASP A 789 17.55 -29.34 -9.44
CA ASP A 789 18.50 -28.27 -9.71
C ASP A 789 19.93 -28.68 -9.38
N LEU A 790 20.80 -28.59 -10.37
CA LEU A 790 22.24 -28.81 -10.24
C LEU A 790 22.98 -27.53 -10.57
N SER A 791 23.86 -27.08 -9.67
CA SER A 791 24.76 -25.97 -9.96
C SER A 791 25.81 -26.41 -10.99
N THR A 792 26.14 -25.55 -11.95
CA THR A 792 27.18 -25.90 -12.92
C THR A 792 28.56 -25.97 -12.28
N GLU A 793 28.80 -25.35 -11.11
CA GLU A 793 30.04 -25.52 -10.34
C GLU A 793 30.18 -26.92 -9.73
N ASP A 794 29.11 -27.52 -9.23
CA ASP A 794 29.13 -28.88 -8.67
C ASP A 794 29.40 -29.95 -9.73
N ILE A 795 28.86 -29.74 -10.94
CA ILE A 795 29.15 -30.56 -12.12
C ILE A 795 30.61 -30.35 -12.58
N LYS A 796 31.14 -29.13 -12.52
CA LYS A 796 32.53 -28.80 -12.92
C LYS A 796 33.59 -29.42 -12.00
N LYS A 797 33.30 -29.66 -10.71
CA LYS A 797 34.27 -30.17 -9.72
C LYS A 797 34.39 -31.70 -9.67
N ARG A 798 33.50 -32.46 -10.32
CA ARG A 798 33.48 -33.93 -10.27
C ARG A 798 33.67 -34.53 -11.66
N SER A 799 34.69 -35.37 -11.85
CA SER A 799 34.94 -36.10 -13.11
C SER A 799 33.84 -37.13 -13.44
N GLN A 800 33.05 -37.52 -12.45
CA GLN A 800 31.77 -38.22 -12.55
C GLN A 800 30.85 -37.72 -11.44
N SER A 801 29.71 -37.14 -11.80
CA SER A 801 28.61 -36.90 -10.87
C SER A 801 27.59 -38.03 -11.04
N LYS A 802 27.59 -38.95 -10.07
CA LYS A 802 26.58 -40.00 -9.95
C LYS A 802 25.61 -39.60 -8.85
N ILE A 803 24.36 -39.36 -9.21
CA ILE A 803 23.28 -39.10 -8.27
C ILE A 803 22.47 -40.38 -8.16
N ILE A 804 22.42 -40.92 -6.95
CA ILE A 804 21.76 -42.17 -6.62
C ILE A 804 20.54 -41.83 -5.77
N TYR A 805 19.35 -42.07 -6.31
CA TYR A 805 18.12 -42.06 -5.52
C TYR A 805 17.87 -43.49 -5.02
N LYS A 806 17.80 -43.65 -3.69
CA LYS A 806 17.35 -44.87 -3.02
C LYS A 806 16.19 -44.52 -2.11
N GLU A 807 15.06 -45.16 -2.35
CA GLU A 807 13.93 -45.17 -1.42
C GLU A 807 14.00 -46.50 -0.65
N GLU A 808 13.90 -46.47 0.68
CA GLU A 808 14.04 -47.70 1.47
C GLU A 808 12.95 -48.72 1.09
N GLY A 809 13.39 -49.85 0.53
CA GLY A 809 12.53 -50.95 0.13
C GLY A 809 12.29 -51.11 -1.38
N GLN A 810 12.63 -50.15 -2.25
CA GLN A 810 12.63 -50.33 -3.72
C GLN A 810 13.75 -49.57 -4.46
N GLN A 811 13.91 -49.92 -5.75
CA GLN A 811 15.15 -49.90 -6.55
C GLN A 811 15.78 -48.52 -6.81
N GLU A 812 17.07 -48.57 -7.15
CA GLU A 812 18.00 -47.48 -7.40
C GLU A 812 17.76 -46.79 -8.77
N ILE A 813 17.49 -45.48 -8.79
CA ILE A 813 17.57 -44.66 -10.01
C ILE A 813 18.91 -43.94 -9.99
N ALA A 814 19.74 -44.17 -11.00
CA ALA A 814 21.05 -43.54 -11.12
C ALA A 814 21.11 -42.65 -12.36
N ILE A 815 21.37 -41.35 -12.13
CA ILE A 815 21.69 -40.40 -13.19
C ILE A 815 23.21 -40.19 -13.14
N GLU A 816 23.89 -40.58 -14.22
CA GLU A 816 25.32 -40.38 -14.39
C GLU A 816 25.55 -39.32 -15.45
N ALA A 817 26.14 -38.18 -15.04
CA ALA A 817 26.64 -37.17 -15.96
C ALA A 817 28.16 -37.31 -16.09
N ARG A 818 28.65 -37.49 -17.32
CA ARG A 818 30.09 -37.59 -17.63
C ARG A 818 30.50 -36.49 -18.59
N SER A 819 31.55 -35.75 -18.25
CA SER A 819 32.17 -34.81 -19.19
C SER A 819 32.92 -35.58 -20.27
N VAL A 820 32.64 -35.28 -21.55
CA VAL A 820 33.25 -35.99 -22.71
C VAL A 820 34.54 -35.29 -23.16
N THR A 821 34.78 -34.07 -22.70
CA THR A 821 35.93 -33.27 -23.13
C THR A 821 37.17 -33.60 -22.30
N SER A 822 38.16 -34.25 -22.92
CA SER A 822 39.51 -34.47 -22.38
C SER A 822 40.22 -33.15 -22.05
N ASP A 823 41.03 -33.16 -20.98
CA ASP A 823 41.69 -32.07 -20.24
C ASP A 823 42.59 -31.06 -21.00
N LEU A 824 42.32 -30.73 -22.26
CA LEU A 824 43.10 -29.76 -23.02
C LEU A 824 42.19 -28.95 -23.92
N LEU A 825 41.65 -27.82 -23.43
CA LEU A 825 41.33 -26.61 -24.21
C LEU A 825 40.93 -25.45 -23.27
N PRO A 826 41.37 -24.20 -23.52
CA PRO A 826 41.10 -23.05 -22.65
C PRO A 826 39.67 -22.55 -22.78
N VAL A 827 39.22 -21.92 -21.70
CA VAL A 827 37.88 -21.43 -21.37
C VAL A 827 37.35 -20.40 -22.39
N VAL A 828 36.82 -20.83 -23.54
CA VAL A 828 35.74 -20.14 -24.30
C VAL A 828 35.05 -21.16 -25.22
N GLY A 829 33.92 -21.72 -24.80
CA GLY A 829 33.10 -22.62 -25.64
C GLY A 829 32.16 -23.51 -24.82
N ASP A 830 30.96 -23.77 -25.36
CA ASP A 830 29.96 -24.67 -24.75
C ASP A 830 30.55 -26.08 -24.55
N ARG A 831 30.36 -26.67 -23.36
CA ARG A 831 30.85 -28.03 -23.04
C ARG A 831 29.76 -29.07 -23.29
N VAL A 832 30.15 -30.22 -23.84
CA VAL A 832 29.26 -31.35 -24.12
C VAL A 832 29.40 -32.39 -23.00
N PHE A 833 28.27 -32.78 -22.41
CA PHE A 833 28.17 -33.80 -21.36
C PHE A 833 27.33 -34.96 -21.86
N ASP A 834 27.78 -36.18 -21.61
CA ASP A 834 26.93 -37.36 -21.78
C ASP A 834 26.12 -37.55 -20.51
N VAL A 835 24.80 -37.48 -20.64
CA VAL A 835 23.86 -37.78 -19.57
C VAL A 835 23.32 -39.19 -19.82
N ALA A 836 23.68 -40.11 -18.93
CA ALA A 836 23.15 -41.46 -18.92
C ALA A 836 22.13 -41.58 -17.79
N VAL A 837 20.86 -41.81 -18.15
CA VAL A 837 19.81 -42.11 -17.19
C VAL A 837 19.59 -43.61 -17.17
N LYS A 838 19.94 -44.25 -16.05
CA LYS A 838 19.64 -45.64 -15.81
C LYS A 838 18.40 -45.72 -14.91
N ALA A 839 17.25 -45.82 -15.55
CA ALA A 839 15.99 -46.09 -14.87
C ALA A 839 15.84 -47.60 -14.69
N GLY A 840 15.30 -48.02 -13.54
CA GLY A 840 14.99 -49.44 -13.27
C GLY A 840 13.87 -49.98 -14.16
N ARG A 841 13.03 -50.88 -13.65
CA ARG A 841 11.98 -51.61 -14.41
C ARG A 841 10.89 -50.76 -15.09
N GLN A 842 10.94 -49.42 -15.04
CA GLN A 842 9.98 -48.56 -15.72
C GLN A 842 10.67 -47.74 -16.81
N PRO A 843 10.17 -47.79 -18.06
CA PRO A 843 10.71 -46.97 -19.13
C PRO A 843 10.38 -45.48 -18.86
N VAL A 844 11.42 -44.69 -18.63
CA VAL A 844 11.37 -43.24 -18.88
C VAL A 844 11.12 -43.09 -20.38
N THR A 845 10.28 -42.16 -20.80
CA THR A 845 9.97 -41.90 -22.22
C THR A 845 10.72 -40.68 -22.75
N SER A 846 10.93 -39.68 -21.90
CA SER A 846 11.79 -38.54 -22.23
C SER A 846 12.34 -37.85 -21.00
N VAL A 847 13.53 -37.27 -21.16
CA VAL A 847 14.17 -36.37 -20.18
C VAL A 847 14.22 -34.98 -20.78
N LEU A 848 13.63 -33.99 -20.10
CA LEU A 848 13.72 -32.57 -20.44
C LEU A 848 14.81 -31.93 -19.59
N VAL A 849 15.63 -31.09 -20.21
CA VAL A 849 16.73 -30.40 -19.51
C VAL A 849 16.60 -28.91 -19.74
N HIS A 850 16.52 -28.14 -18.65
CA HIS A 850 16.35 -26.68 -18.63
C HIS A 850 17.63 -26.00 -18.13
N PHE A 851 17.98 -24.84 -18.70
CA PHE A 851 19.18 -24.06 -18.35
C PHE A 851 18.81 -22.69 -17.77
N TYR A 852 19.55 -22.22 -16.74
CA TYR A 852 19.27 -20.95 -16.07
C TYR A 852 20.51 -20.06 -15.90
N ASP A 853 20.32 -18.75 -16.05
CA ASP A 853 21.27 -17.70 -15.65
C ASP A 853 20.80 -17.08 -14.31
N GLY A 854 21.54 -17.32 -13.23
CA GLY A 854 21.16 -16.99 -11.85
C GLY A 854 21.09 -15.49 -11.52
N VAL A 855 21.10 -14.62 -12.53
CA VAL A 855 20.97 -13.17 -12.41
C VAL A 855 19.77 -12.62 -13.21
N ILE A 856 19.25 -13.37 -14.20
CA ILE A 856 18.13 -12.95 -15.05
C ILE A 856 17.32 -14.19 -15.45
N ASP A 857 16.05 -14.29 -15.01
CA ASP A 857 15.11 -15.36 -15.39
C ASP A 857 14.78 -15.31 -16.89
N ARG A 858 15.67 -15.85 -17.72
CA ARG A 858 15.39 -16.23 -19.10
C ARG A 858 15.41 -17.74 -19.21
N PHE A 859 14.24 -18.32 -19.48
CA PHE A 859 14.12 -19.68 -20.00
C PHE A 859 14.50 -19.65 -21.49
N GLU A 860 15.76 -19.97 -21.78
CA GLU A 860 16.22 -20.12 -23.16
C GLU A 860 16.77 -21.55 -23.32
N ASP A 861 15.97 -22.38 -24.01
CA ASP A 861 16.22 -23.75 -24.48
C ASP A 861 15.94 -24.93 -23.52
N SER A 862 15.13 -25.86 -24.02
CA SER A 862 14.90 -27.19 -23.43
C SER A 862 15.33 -28.27 -24.42
N VAL A 863 16.09 -29.26 -23.96
CA VAL A 863 16.53 -30.40 -24.79
C VAL A 863 15.82 -31.65 -24.31
N SER A 864 15.07 -32.30 -25.23
CA SER A 864 14.40 -33.57 -24.95
C SER A 864 15.27 -34.74 -25.40
N ILE A 865 15.65 -35.61 -24.46
CA ILE A 865 16.31 -36.89 -24.76
C ILE A 865 15.23 -37.97 -24.76
N LYS A 866 15.00 -38.60 -25.91
CA LYS A 866 14.16 -39.80 -26.00
C LYS A 866 14.94 -41.02 -25.55
N THR A 867 14.31 -41.84 -24.71
CA THR A 867 14.89 -43.06 -24.16
C THR A 867 14.23 -44.28 -24.81
N ASP A 868 15.03 -45.27 -25.22
CA ASP A 868 14.51 -46.50 -25.83
C ASP A 868 13.86 -47.38 -24.74
N PRO A 869 12.55 -47.68 -24.81
CA PRO A 869 11.86 -48.44 -23.77
C PRO A 869 12.44 -49.85 -23.54
N ALA A 870 13.12 -50.43 -24.54
CA ALA A 870 13.64 -51.79 -24.49
C ALA A 870 15.02 -51.91 -23.80
N SER A 871 15.79 -50.82 -23.73
CA SER A 871 17.04 -50.75 -23.00
C SER A 871 16.88 -49.75 -21.87
N SER A 872 16.93 -50.20 -20.61
CA SER A 872 16.88 -49.39 -19.38
C SER A 872 18.04 -48.38 -19.21
N LEU A 873 18.63 -47.93 -20.32
CA LEU A 873 19.68 -46.95 -20.49
C LEU A 873 19.26 -45.95 -21.57
N GLY A 874 18.77 -44.79 -21.14
CA GLY A 874 18.71 -43.60 -21.98
C GLY A 874 20.06 -42.91 -22.00
N GLN A 875 20.73 -42.84 -23.15
CA GLN A 875 21.96 -42.08 -23.31
C GLN A 875 21.71 -40.92 -24.27
N GLY A 876 22.00 -39.70 -23.83
CA GLY A 876 21.95 -38.50 -24.67
C GLY A 876 23.05 -37.51 -24.30
N SER A 877 23.62 -36.87 -25.31
CA SER A 877 24.64 -35.82 -25.11
C SER A 877 23.97 -34.46 -25.07
N ILE A 878 24.22 -33.68 -24.02
CA ILE A 878 23.68 -32.34 -23.83
C ILE A 878 24.81 -31.32 -23.89
N ARG A 879 24.63 -30.29 -24.69
CA ARG A 879 25.51 -29.13 -24.74
C ARG A 879 25.03 -28.12 -23.70
N ILE A 880 25.85 -27.84 -22.68
CA ILE A 880 25.53 -26.82 -21.69
C ILE A 880 26.01 -25.46 -22.23
N PRO A 881 25.12 -24.45 -22.37
CA PRO A 881 25.51 -23.13 -22.80
C PRO A 881 26.52 -22.48 -21.85
N TRP A 882 27.48 -21.73 -22.39
CA TRP A 882 28.53 -21.07 -21.59
C TRP A 882 28.01 -20.10 -20.51
N TRP A 883 26.78 -19.60 -20.65
CA TRP A 883 26.11 -18.70 -19.71
C TRP A 883 25.31 -19.42 -18.61
N ALA A 884 25.05 -20.72 -18.74
CA ALA A 884 24.21 -21.45 -17.79
C ALA A 884 24.91 -21.62 -16.43
N THR A 885 24.26 -21.14 -15.36
CA THR A 885 24.69 -21.26 -13.96
C THR A 885 24.03 -22.44 -13.24
N HIS A 886 22.81 -22.81 -13.64
CA HIS A 886 22.05 -23.95 -13.11
C HIS A 886 21.45 -24.80 -14.23
N ILE A 887 21.15 -26.06 -13.92
CA ILE A 887 20.50 -27.03 -14.81
C ILE A 887 19.40 -27.74 -14.03
N SER A 888 18.21 -27.80 -14.60
CA SER A 888 17.08 -28.59 -14.08
C SER A 888 16.83 -29.76 -15.02
N LEU A 889 16.58 -30.93 -14.44
CA LEU A 889 16.22 -32.15 -15.16
C LEU A 889 14.78 -32.51 -14.81
N GLU A 890 13.97 -32.75 -15.84
CA GLU A 890 12.58 -33.19 -15.74
C GLU A 890 12.42 -34.57 -16.39
N LEU A 891 11.90 -35.55 -15.65
CA LEU A 891 11.71 -36.94 -16.10
C LEU A 891 10.25 -37.22 -16.42
N ILE A 892 9.97 -37.78 -17.61
CA ILE A 892 8.62 -38.17 -18.05
C ILE A 892 8.53 -39.70 -18.13
N PHE A 893 7.50 -40.28 -17.50
CA PHE A 893 7.27 -41.72 -17.42
C PHE A 893 6.07 -42.18 -18.28
N GLU A 894 6.11 -43.43 -18.76
CA GLU A 894 5.06 -44.02 -19.62
C GLU A 894 3.76 -44.39 -18.87
N SER A 895 3.85 -44.74 -17.57
CA SER A 895 2.67 -44.96 -16.69
C SER A 895 3.03 -44.83 -15.20
N LEU A 896 2.11 -44.28 -14.39
CA LEU A 896 2.27 -44.14 -12.93
C LEU A 896 2.29 -45.52 -12.23
N PRO A 897 3.15 -45.74 -11.22
CA PRO A 897 3.15 -46.99 -10.44
C PRO A 897 1.81 -47.17 -9.71
N SER A 898 1.23 -48.36 -9.84
CA SER A 898 -0.11 -48.68 -9.34
C SER A 898 -0.21 -48.88 -7.82
N LYS A 899 0.92 -49.00 -7.10
CA LYS A 899 0.99 -49.07 -5.63
C LYS A 899 2.38 -48.64 -5.13
N LEU A 900 2.51 -47.45 -4.53
CA LEU A 900 3.57 -47.21 -3.54
C LEU A 900 3.14 -47.86 -2.22
N HIS A 901 4.07 -48.41 -1.43
CA HIS A 901 3.87 -48.88 -0.05
C HIS A 901 5.03 -48.31 0.76
N PHE A 902 4.75 -47.49 1.78
CA PHE A 902 5.73 -47.05 2.76
C PHE A 902 5.40 -47.78 4.07
N GLU A 903 6.39 -48.47 4.62
CA GLU A 903 6.33 -49.09 5.95
C GLU A 903 7.28 -48.30 6.85
N ILE A 904 6.72 -47.62 7.86
CA ILE A 904 7.51 -46.94 8.89
C ILE A 904 7.77 -47.97 9.99
N ARG A 905 9.04 -48.29 10.26
CA ARG A 905 9.45 -48.92 11.52
C ARG A 905 9.77 -47.83 12.53
N ASP A 906 8.93 -47.70 13.53
CA ASP A 906 9.19 -46.86 14.70
C ASP A 906 9.88 -47.72 15.78
N GLU A 907 10.94 -47.18 16.40
CA GLU A 907 11.71 -47.84 17.46
C GLU A 907 11.06 -47.77 18.84
N ASP A 908 9.87 -47.16 18.98
CA ASP A 908 9.11 -47.18 20.24
C ASP A 908 7.69 -47.75 20.04
N ASN A 909 7.56 -49.03 20.41
CA ASN A 909 6.29 -49.73 20.55
C ASN A 909 5.39 -49.06 21.60
N SER A 910 4.34 -48.34 21.18
CA SER A 910 2.97 -48.49 21.70
C SER A 910 1.97 -47.44 21.15
N LEU A 911 1.53 -47.56 19.90
CA LEU A 911 0.20 -47.09 19.49
C LEU A 911 -0.38 -48.09 18.47
N PRO A 912 -1.63 -48.56 18.65
CA PRO A 912 -2.22 -49.53 17.73
C PRO A 912 -2.68 -48.84 16.45
N GLY A 913 -2.18 -49.30 15.30
CA GLY A 913 -2.76 -49.05 13.99
C GLY A 913 -2.46 -47.67 13.39
N GLY A 914 -1.40 -47.59 12.59
CA GLY A 914 -1.23 -46.49 11.64
C GLY A 914 -2.31 -46.57 10.56
N GLU A 915 -3.37 -45.80 10.70
CA GLU A 915 -4.37 -45.63 9.65
C GLU A 915 -3.83 -44.69 8.56
N VAL A 916 -3.71 -45.24 7.34
CA VAL A 916 -3.95 -44.53 6.08
C VAL A 916 -5.10 -43.55 6.29
N PHE A 917 -4.99 -42.27 5.87
CA PHE A 917 -6.05 -41.25 6.05
C PHE A 917 -7.42 -41.93 5.92
N PRO A 918 -8.14 -42.12 7.02
CA PRO A 918 -9.38 -42.84 6.94
C PRO A 918 -10.32 -42.01 6.07
N LYS A 919 -11.20 -42.66 5.31
CA LYS A 919 -12.30 -41.98 4.60
C LYS A 919 -13.04 -40.97 5.49
N SER A 920 -12.94 -41.11 6.82
CA SER A 920 -13.43 -40.17 7.81
C SER A 920 -12.78 -38.78 7.79
N LEU A 921 -11.48 -38.59 7.55
CA LEU A 921 -10.92 -37.22 7.54
C LEU A 921 -11.40 -36.43 6.32
N TYR A 922 -11.44 -37.03 5.13
CA TYR A 922 -12.04 -36.37 3.96
C TYR A 922 -13.53 -36.04 4.22
N GLN A 923 -14.29 -36.93 4.86
CA GLN A 923 -15.68 -36.65 5.30
C GLN A 923 -15.77 -35.54 6.37
N ILE A 924 -14.72 -35.36 7.18
CA ILE A 924 -14.63 -34.30 8.19
C ILE A 924 -14.25 -32.97 7.55
N LEU A 925 -13.37 -32.98 6.54
CA LEU A 925 -12.98 -31.81 5.75
C LEU A 925 -14.04 -31.40 4.73
N ASP A 926 -14.96 -32.28 4.36
CA ASP A 926 -16.10 -31.90 3.53
C ASP A 926 -17.13 -31.18 4.42
N SER A 927 -17.18 -29.86 4.26
CA SER A 927 -18.27 -29.04 4.76
C SER A 927 -18.95 -28.34 3.59
N ASN A 928 -20.25 -28.11 3.77
CA ASN A 928 -21.09 -27.46 2.77
C ASN A 928 -21.30 -26.02 3.19
N PRO A 929 -20.49 -25.07 2.70
CA PRO A 929 -20.72 -23.66 2.98
C PRO A 929 -22.09 -23.25 2.46
N GLN A 930 -22.83 -22.47 3.25
CA GLN A 930 -24.10 -21.90 2.83
C GLN A 930 -23.98 -20.38 2.72
N ALA A 931 -24.33 -19.87 1.54
CA ALA A 931 -24.50 -18.45 1.29
C ALA A 931 -25.60 -17.88 2.20
N LEU A 932 -25.37 -16.70 2.76
CA LEU A 932 -26.38 -15.97 3.51
C LEU A 932 -26.78 -14.71 2.75
N ASP A 933 -28.08 -14.53 2.56
CA ASP A 933 -28.62 -13.31 1.99
C ASP A 933 -28.35 -12.12 2.93
N SER A 934 -27.99 -11.00 2.33
CA SER A 934 -27.67 -9.78 3.06
C SER A 934 -28.15 -8.54 2.30
N LYS A 935 -28.58 -7.56 3.09
CA LYS A 935 -28.97 -6.23 2.65
C LYS A 935 -27.90 -5.24 3.11
N LEU A 936 -27.26 -4.60 2.14
CA LEU A 936 -26.40 -3.44 2.38
C LEU A 936 -27.27 -2.26 2.83
N ILE A 937 -27.07 -1.78 4.06
CA ILE A 937 -27.69 -0.53 4.55
C ILE A 937 -26.80 0.65 4.16
N ASP A 938 -25.51 0.54 4.51
CA ASP A 938 -24.45 1.49 4.15
C ASP A 938 -23.08 0.77 4.19
N PRO A 939 -21.97 1.38 3.72
CA PRO A 939 -20.65 0.72 3.67
C PRO A 939 -20.11 0.20 5.02
N THR A 940 -20.71 0.62 6.13
CA THR A 940 -20.32 0.25 7.49
C THR A 940 -21.40 -0.54 8.23
N HIS A 941 -22.49 -0.91 7.54
CA HIS A 941 -23.64 -1.58 8.14
C HIS A 941 -24.36 -2.50 7.14
N TYR A 942 -24.41 -3.78 7.50
CA TYR A 942 -25.11 -4.84 6.79
C TYR A 942 -26.17 -5.46 7.68
N GLN A 943 -27.30 -5.82 7.08
CA GLN A 943 -28.33 -6.63 7.72
C GLN A 943 -28.39 -7.97 6.99
N THR A 944 -28.30 -9.06 7.72
CA THR A 944 -28.28 -10.43 7.18
C THR A 944 -29.53 -11.19 7.62
N GLU A 945 -29.87 -12.24 6.90
CA GLU A 945 -30.85 -13.22 7.38
C GLU A 945 -30.25 -14.10 8.48
N THR A 946 -31.11 -14.69 9.34
CA THR A 946 -30.70 -15.65 10.37
C THR A 946 -29.89 -16.79 9.75
N SER A 947 -28.65 -17.00 10.22
CA SER A 947 -27.80 -18.09 9.72
C SER A 947 -28.14 -19.41 10.37
N TYR A 948 -27.99 -20.48 9.60
CA TYR A 948 -28.14 -21.87 10.04
C TYR A 948 -26.81 -22.56 10.39
N GLY A 949 -25.64 -21.93 10.15
CA GLY A 949 -24.30 -22.50 10.39
C GLY A 949 -23.57 -21.89 11.60
N ASN A 950 -22.59 -22.59 12.16
CA ASN A 950 -21.95 -22.23 13.46
C ASN A 950 -20.91 -21.12 13.38
N PHE A 951 -20.37 -20.89 12.19
CA PHE A 951 -19.33 -19.92 11.93
C PHE A 951 -19.69 -19.12 10.70
N VAL A 952 -19.71 -17.80 10.79
CA VAL A 952 -20.06 -16.91 9.67
C VAL A 952 -18.84 -16.12 9.27
N VAL A 953 -18.40 -16.30 8.02
CA VAL A 953 -17.36 -15.49 7.40
C VAL A 953 -18.02 -14.31 6.74
N PHE A 954 -17.56 -13.11 7.11
CA PHE A 954 -17.87 -11.88 6.40
C PHE A 954 -16.70 -11.57 5.47
N ASN A 955 -17.00 -11.62 4.17
CA ASN A 955 -16.05 -11.42 3.09
C ASN A 955 -15.73 -9.91 2.97
N GLU A 956 -14.98 -9.39 3.94
CA GLU A 956 -14.23 -8.15 3.95
C GLU A 956 -12.93 -8.35 4.71
N GLY A 957 -11.96 -7.49 4.41
CA GLY A 957 -10.68 -7.41 5.11
C GLY A 957 -10.88 -7.35 6.62
N PHE A 958 -10.17 -8.21 7.34
CA PHE A 958 -10.24 -8.31 8.79
C PHE A 958 -9.96 -6.95 9.42
N SER A 959 -10.86 -6.51 10.31
CA SER A 959 -10.66 -5.32 11.11
C SER A 959 -11.35 -5.47 12.45
N PRO A 960 -10.68 -5.20 13.58
CA PRO A 960 -11.28 -5.29 14.91
C PRO A 960 -12.44 -4.30 15.13
N LEU A 961 -12.59 -3.33 14.21
CA LEU A 961 -13.69 -2.36 14.20
C LEU A 961 -15.04 -3.00 13.83
N TRP A 962 -15.03 -4.11 13.10
CA TRP A 962 -16.26 -4.81 12.74
C TRP A 962 -16.81 -5.58 13.94
N LYS A 963 -18.11 -5.35 14.20
CA LYS A 963 -18.89 -6.00 15.27
C LYS A 963 -20.14 -6.63 14.68
N VAL A 964 -20.67 -7.62 15.40
CA VAL A 964 -21.98 -8.20 15.09
C VAL A 964 -22.91 -8.02 16.29
N LYS A 965 -24.16 -7.63 16.02
CA LYS A 965 -25.22 -7.55 17.03
C LYS A 965 -26.22 -8.68 16.85
N ALA A 966 -26.51 -9.32 17.97
CA ALA A 966 -26.92 -10.70 18.00
C ALA A 966 -27.69 -10.98 19.29
N GLY A 967 -29.03 -11.12 19.23
CA GLY A 967 -29.82 -11.42 20.44
C GLY A 967 -29.70 -10.38 21.58
N GLY A 968 -29.26 -9.15 21.27
CA GLY A 968 -28.99 -8.09 22.26
C GLY A 968 -27.52 -8.01 22.73
N GLU A 969 -26.69 -8.99 22.40
CA GLU A 969 -25.24 -8.96 22.65
C GLU A 969 -24.49 -8.38 21.45
N ILE A 970 -23.31 -7.79 21.73
CA ILE A 970 -22.35 -7.34 20.71
C ILE A 970 -21.14 -8.26 20.81
N LEU A 971 -20.79 -8.89 19.70
CA LEU A 971 -19.66 -9.83 19.62
C LEU A 971 -18.55 -9.27 18.72
N ASP A 972 -17.31 -9.56 19.11
CA ASP A 972 -16.10 -9.22 18.36
C ASP A 972 -15.87 -10.19 17.19
N THR A 973 -15.17 -9.70 16.18
CA THR A 973 -14.73 -10.53 15.04
C THR A 973 -13.39 -11.22 15.31
N LEU A 974 -13.18 -12.36 14.65
CA LEU A 974 -11.94 -13.14 14.64
C LEU A 974 -11.29 -13.12 13.25
N PRO A 975 -9.95 -13.27 13.13
CA PRO A 975 -9.24 -13.20 11.85
C PRO A 975 -9.34 -14.52 11.06
N GLY A 976 -10.52 -14.81 10.51
CA GLY A 976 -10.75 -15.97 9.63
C GLY A 976 -9.81 -15.96 8.43
N TYR A 977 -9.23 -17.12 8.09
CA TYR A 977 -8.22 -17.26 7.04
C TYR A 977 -6.99 -16.36 7.21
N SER A 978 -6.80 -15.73 8.38
CA SER A 978 -5.86 -14.64 8.70
C SER A 978 -6.18 -13.24 8.18
N PHE A 979 -7.16 -13.06 7.30
CA PHE A 979 -7.40 -11.78 6.63
C PHE A 979 -8.88 -11.43 6.38
N LEU A 980 -9.82 -12.31 6.72
CA LEU A 980 -11.26 -12.05 6.67
C LEU A 980 -11.87 -11.99 8.07
N ASN A 981 -13.05 -11.38 8.18
CA ASN A 981 -13.78 -11.30 9.44
C ASN A 981 -14.57 -12.61 9.67
N LEU A 982 -14.41 -13.23 10.84
CA LEU A 982 -15.10 -14.44 11.26
C LEU A 982 -15.92 -14.18 12.52
N TYR A 983 -17.16 -14.65 12.54
CA TYR A 983 -18.05 -14.58 13.68
C TYR A 983 -18.47 -15.98 14.14
N ILE A 984 -18.59 -16.14 15.45
CA ILE A 984 -19.13 -17.35 16.06
C ILE A 984 -20.65 -17.18 16.18
N ASN A 985 -21.40 -18.10 15.61
CA ASN A 985 -22.84 -18.12 15.71
C ASN A 985 -23.27 -18.78 17.04
N LYS A 986 -23.79 -17.97 17.97
CA LYS A 986 -24.58 -18.43 19.12
C LYS A 986 -26.04 -18.06 18.83
N ASP A 987 -26.92 -19.04 18.66
CA ASP A 987 -28.37 -18.84 18.50
C ASP A 987 -28.86 -18.22 17.17
N ASN A 988 -28.44 -18.73 16.00
CA ASN A 988 -28.93 -18.34 14.66
C ASN A 988 -28.65 -16.88 14.22
N LEU A 989 -27.47 -16.33 14.52
CA LEU A 989 -27.02 -14.99 14.08
C LEU A 989 -26.74 -14.93 12.57
N PRO A 990 -26.86 -13.78 11.86
CA PRO A 990 -26.86 -12.40 12.35
C PRO A 990 -28.09 -11.56 11.95
N THR A 991 -28.40 -10.50 12.69
CA THR A 991 -29.41 -9.49 12.29
C THR A 991 -28.77 -8.16 11.86
N GLU A 992 -27.59 -7.79 12.39
CA GLU A 992 -26.83 -6.57 12.03
C GLU A 992 -25.30 -6.77 12.19
N VAL A 993 -24.52 -6.46 11.16
CA VAL A 993 -23.04 -6.39 11.18
C VAL A 993 -22.62 -4.96 10.90
N PHE A 994 -21.86 -4.33 11.80
CA PHE A 994 -21.62 -2.88 11.77
C PHE A 994 -20.27 -2.48 12.36
N ILE A 995 -19.83 -1.24 12.10
CA ILE A 995 -18.69 -0.63 12.77
C ILE A 995 -19.15 0.31 13.89
N SER A 996 -18.73 0.03 15.13
CA SER A 996 -19.15 0.79 16.33
C SER A 996 -18.81 2.28 16.26
N GLU A 997 -17.63 2.60 15.75
CA GLU A 997 -17.06 3.94 15.67
C GLU A 997 -17.86 4.82 14.70
N GLN A 998 -18.53 4.23 13.70
CA GLN A 998 -19.28 5.00 12.69
C GLN A 998 -20.36 5.87 13.33
N ASN A 999 -21.10 5.35 14.31
CA ASN A 999 -22.18 6.10 14.95
C ASN A 999 -21.63 7.33 15.71
N GLN A 1000 -20.48 7.17 16.36
CA GLN A 1000 -19.80 8.28 17.02
C GLN A 1000 -19.34 9.33 16.00
N VAL A 1001 -18.71 8.90 14.91
CA VAL A 1001 -18.28 9.78 13.81
C VAL A 1001 -19.47 10.55 13.21
N ASN A 1002 -20.60 9.88 12.99
CA ASN A 1002 -21.83 10.53 12.51
C ASN A 1002 -22.31 11.63 13.46
N LYS A 1003 -22.46 11.34 14.76
CA LYS A 1003 -22.88 12.33 15.77
C LYS A 1003 -21.92 13.52 15.86
N LEU A 1004 -20.62 13.25 15.84
CA LEU A 1004 -19.60 14.30 15.91
C LEU A 1004 -19.51 15.12 14.62
N SER A 1005 -19.78 14.53 13.46
CA SER A 1005 -19.85 15.26 12.19
C SER A 1005 -21.03 16.23 12.15
N ILE A 1006 -22.16 15.88 12.78
CA ILE A 1006 -23.30 16.78 12.97
C ILE A 1006 -22.90 17.95 13.88
N LEU A 1007 -22.19 17.68 14.98
CA LEU A 1007 -21.67 18.73 15.87
C LEU A 1007 -20.72 19.69 15.11
N ALA A 1008 -19.86 19.16 14.24
CA ALA A 1008 -19.01 19.97 13.38
C ALA A 1008 -19.84 20.87 12.44
N ALA A 1009 -20.90 20.34 11.83
CA ALA A 1009 -21.82 21.13 11.00
C ALA A 1009 -22.57 22.22 11.79
N VAL A 1010 -23.03 21.91 13.01
CA VAL A 1010 -23.65 22.90 13.91
C VAL A 1010 -22.66 24.01 14.28
N SER A 1011 -21.39 23.67 14.52
CA SER A 1011 -20.33 24.62 14.83
C SER A 1011 -20.08 25.58 13.66
N TRP A 1012 -20.09 25.07 12.43
CA TRP A 1012 -20.07 25.88 11.20
C TRP A 1012 -21.23 26.87 11.13
N ILE A 1013 -22.47 26.39 11.32
CA ILE A 1013 -23.67 27.23 11.30
C ILE A 1013 -23.60 28.32 12.38
N GLY A 1014 -23.12 27.97 13.58
CA GLY A 1014 -22.92 28.91 14.67
C GLY A 1014 -21.95 30.03 14.31
N VAL A 1015 -20.75 29.70 13.82
CA VAL A 1015 -19.74 30.70 13.43
C VAL A 1015 -20.23 31.56 12.27
N ILE A 1016 -20.88 30.97 11.26
CA ILE A 1016 -21.44 31.73 10.13
C ILE A 1016 -22.51 32.70 10.62
N THR A 1017 -23.47 32.24 11.43
CA THR A 1017 -24.56 33.07 11.97
C THR A 1017 -24.01 34.22 12.81
N VAL A 1018 -23.10 33.95 13.75
CA VAL A 1018 -22.47 35.00 14.59
C VAL A 1018 -21.69 36.00 13.74
N SER A 1019 -20.96 35.52 12.72
CA SER A 1019 -20.21 36.38 11.81
C SER A 1019 -21.12 37.31 11.00
N LEU A 1020 -22.24 36.78 10.49
CA LEU A 1020 -23.24 37.55 9.76
C LEU A 1020 -23.94 38.57 10.65
N LEU A 1021 -24.37 38.18 11.85
CA LEU A 1021 -25.01 39.07 12.82
C LEU A 1021 -24.07 40.21 13.22
N TYR A 1022 -22.79 39.91 13.48
CA TYR A 1022 -21.78 40.92 13.76
C TYR A 1022 -21.58 41.88 12.57
N TYR A 1023 -21.51 41.35 11.35
CA TYR A 1023 -21.37 42.17 10.14
C TYR A 1023 -22.57 43.13 9.96
N PHE A 1024 -23.80 42.66 10.19
CA PHE A 1024 -24.98 43.52 10.13
C PHE A 1024 -25.05 44.53 11.28
N TYR A 1025 -24.62 44.15 12.48
CA TYR A 1025 -24.51 45.07 13.62
C TYR A 1025 -23.52 46.20 13.32
N GLU A 1026 -22.32 45.87 12.83
CA GLU A 1026 -21.29 46.87 12.49
C GLU A 1026 -21.73 47.79 11.34
N LYS A 1027 -22.54 47.31 10.39
CA LYS A 1027 -23.06 48.17 9.32
C LYS A 1027 -24.15 49.16 9.80
N LYS A 1028 -24.81 48.85 10.93
CA LYS A 1028 -25.85 49.70 11.53
C LYS A 1028 -25.27 50.75 12.49
N THR A 1029 -24.12 50.50 13.09
CA THR A 1029 -23.41 51.42 13.99
C THR A 1029 -22.35 52.22 13.26
#